data_AF-A0A1B4G1V1-F1
#
_entry.id   AF-A0A1B4G1V1-F1
#
_cell.length_a   1.000
_cell.length_b   1.000
_cell.length_c   1.000
_cell.angle_alpha   90.00
_cell.angle_beta   90.00
_cell.angle_gamma   90.00
#
_symmetry.space_group_name_H-M   'P 1'
#
loop_
_entity.id
_entity.type
_entity.pdbx_description
1 polymer ?
#
loop_
_entity_poly.entity_id
_entity_poly.type
_entity_poly.pdbx_seq_one_letter_code
_entity_poly.pdbx_strand_id
1 'polypeptide(L)'
;MTGIFVFIESNTTGTGERFIRKALHRGLTPYFLTANRDKYPFLDTTRVVTVSIDTSDADEVHGFVSSLGGVVAVFSSSEYYIEVASEVARRLGLPSANTHATRICRDKKRLAEVLAERGIDAPRTLALTLDTDAPPALDGLAYPAVVKPRTGSGSVGVRRCDNADEVFEHCDRLRRAGTHAALAQTYVDGDEYSVETLTIDGKTQIVGIVKKRLGPEPLFVEIGHDYPAPLSSRQRERIESTVLRALDAVGYAFGPAHTELRVRDNAVTIIEINPRLAGGLIPVLLGEVFDADLLDHILDMWLGVTVFPDLTAKRYGAIRFALPAREGVLRGPLALPPDLAAAPELKHFHPIARPGDALRLEGSFRDRIAAIVCAGDHRESVEALAERAVAELRVDIDIDIDVDAVATANATAPNTAKPGLPAHLQAIVYGGTADDAPLADLDYLFDLNEAHLVMLGATRVIGLDRIKPLLLAHQHLRTERYAPLLARPRPRGLYMLVEGYLIETLGEDVGGVLQTGRSRNDINAATTKLHLRDATSRVFEALWYLRRSLVFKASANVDQAFPIYSQYQPALPGTFAHQFLAYDEALANECRALLALYRHIDVCPLGAGAGGGTTLPIDPELVCKLLGFEQPAPNSLDAVANRSGVLHFLSAANAIGVMLSRLAQDLQIWTTAEFALVSLPDGLTGGSSMLPQKKNPFLVEFVKSRAGVPLGALASCTATLGKTPYTNSFEAGSPMNGLIAQACTAIEEAATIAALLIDGLEAASERIDAHLKETAVAAMAVSESLVAHRSLDFRTAHTQVAQAVRDSLAQGRTSYEALVALDSDFVSRRPLHWAQSHRFGGGPGAADLNHGVARACHALADDEAAFRRKQDIWREAEQMRRLAVQQLASS
;
A
#
# COMPACT_ATOMS: atom_id res chain seq x y z
N MET A 1 -13.94 -10.24 13.83
CA MET A 1 -12.91 -10.66 14.81
C MET A 1 -11.85 -9.59 14.84
N THR A 2 -11.35 -9.19 16.02
CA THR A 2 -10.21 -8.28 16.15
C THR A 2 -8.99 -9.09 16.59
N GLY A 3 -7.89 -9.02 15.86
CA GLY A 3 -6.68 -9.80 16.14
C GLY A 3 -5.58 -9.56 15.12
N ILE A 4 -4.34 -9.90 15.48
CA ILE A 4 -3.17 -9.73 14.61
C ILE A 4 -3.02 -10.94 13.69
N PHE A 5 -2.95 -10.69 12.39
CA PHE A 5 -2.69 -11.72 11.38
C PHE A 5 -1.29 -11.50 10.80
N VAL A 6 -0.36 -12.41 11.07
CA VAL A 6 1.04 -12.26 10.66
C VAL A 6 1.28 -12.95 9.33
N PHE A 7 1.80 -12.20 8.37
CA PHE A 7 2.29 -12.65 7.09
C PHE A 7 3.82 -12.68 7.12
N ILE A 8 4.42 -13.85 6.89
CA ILE A 8 5.88 -14.00 6.76
C ILE A 8 6.19 -14.15 5.28
N GLU A 9 6.74 -13.09 4.69
CA GLU A 9 7.07 -13.02 3.27
C GLU A 9 5.85 -13.28 2.35
N SER A 10 6.02 -13.05 1.05
CA SER A 10 4.99 -13.34 0.07
C SER A 10 5.60 -13.86 -1.22
N ASN A 11 4.80 -14.58 -2.00
CA ASN A 11 5.10 -14.69 -3.42
C ASN A 11 5.06 -13.29 -4.09
N THR A 12 5.83 -13.10 -5.15
CA THR A 12 5.93 -11.82 -5.88
C THR A 12 4.89 -11.69 -6.98
N THR A 13 3.98 -12.66 -7.11
CA THR A 13 2.91 -12.69 -8.12
C THR A 13 1.66 -11.91 -7.70
N GLY A 14 1.72 -11.16 -6.59
CA GLY A 14 0.63 -10.30 -6.09
C GLY A 14 -0.43 -11.01 -5.22
N THR A 15 -0.28 -12.32 -4.95
CA THR A 15 -1.28 -13.05 -4.16
C THR A 15 -1.24 -12.66 -2.67
N GLY A 16 -0.05 -12.39 -2.11
CA GLY A 16 0.05 -11.96 -0.71
C GLY A 16 -0.61 -10.61 -0.45
N GLU A 17 -0.50 -9.65 -1.38
CA GLU A 17 -1.23 -8.38 -1.28
C GLU A 17 -2.75 -8.60 -1.18
N ARG A 18 -3.29 -9.52 -1.99
CA ARG A 18 -4.73 -9.87 -1.95
C ARG A 18 -5.12 -10.47 -0.60
N PHE A 19 -4.30 -11.35 -0.02
CA PHE A 19 -4.54 -11.90 1.31
C PHE A 19 -4.54 -10.82 2.40
N ILE A 20 -3.58 -9.89 2.35
CA ILE A 20 -3.50 -8.77 3.31
C ILE A 20 -4.75 -7.89 3.21
N ARG A 21 -5.16 -7.53 1.98
CA ARG A 21 -6.39 -6.74 1.75
C ARG A 21 -7.63 -7.44 2.29
N LYS A 22 -7.74 -8.75 2.10
CA LYS A 22 -8.86 -9.54 2.65
C LYS A 22 -8.83 -9.61 4.18
N ALA A 23 -7.66 -9.77 4.80
CA ALA A 23 -7.51 -9.72 6.25
C ALA A 23 -7.97 -8.36 6.81
N LEU A 24 -7.62 -7.25 6.14
CA LEU A 24 -8.09 -5.90 6.50
C LEU A 24 -9.61 -5.77 6.42
N HIS A 25 -10.23 -6.26 5.34
CA HIS A 25 -11.70 -6.23 5.19
C HIS A 25 -12.43 -7.01 6.29
N ARG A 26 -11.77 -8.01 6.89
CA ARG A 26 -12.30 -8.80 8.01
C ARG A 26 -12.06 -8.17 9.39
N GLY A 27 -11.48 -6.96 9.45
CA GLY A 27 -11.20 -6.23 10.68
C GLY A 27 -9.95 -6.71 11.44
N LEU A 28 -9.08 -7.46 10.78
CA LEU A 28 -7.81 -7.94 11.36
C LEU A 28 -6.71 -6.88 11.16
N THR A 29 -5.69 -6.94 12.02
CA THR A 29 -4.50 -6.11 11.89
C THR A 29 -3.37 -6.93 11.25
N PRO A 30 -3.09 -6.75 9.95
CA PRO A 30 -2.05 -7.53 9.30
C PRO A 30 -0.66 -7.00 9.68
N TYR A 31 0.24 -7.91 10.01
CA TYR A 31 1.68 -7.66 10.12
C TYR A 31 2.39 -8.36 8.97
N PHE A 32 3.38 -7.73 8.35
CA PHE A 32 4.15 -8.30 7.26
C PHE A 32 5.64 -8.31 7.62
N LEU A 33 6.18 -9.49 7.85
CA LEU A 33 7.58 -9.72 8.18
C LEU A 33 8.34 -10.02 6.90
N THR A 34 9.44 -9.30 6.68
CA THR A 34 10.32 -9.51 5.51
C THR A 34 11.77 -9.20 5.86
N ALA A 35 12.71 -9.94 5.29
CA ALA A 35 14.14 -9.60 5.37
C ALA A 35 14.53 -8.45 4.41
N ASN A 36 13.69 -8.20 3.40
CA ASN A 36 13.92 -7.17 2.39
C ASN A 36 12.59 -6.51 1.99
N ARG A 37 12.36 -5.27 2.43
CA ARG A 37 11.16 -4.50 2.13
C ARG A 37 11.02 -4.21 0.63
N ASP A 38 12.12 -3.87 -0.04
CA ASP A 38 12.13 -3.39 -1.43
C ASP A 38 11.66 -4.46 -2.42
N LYS A 39 11.70 -5.73 -2.02
CA LYS A 39 11.14 -6.86 -2.77
C LYS A 39 9.63 -6.76 -2.99
N TYR A 40 8.92 -5.95 -2.18
CA TYR A 40 7.46 -5.91 -2.15
C TYR A 40 6.92 -4.48 -2.29
N PRO A 41 6.85 -3.93 -3.52
CA PRO A 41 6.36 -2.57 -3.76
C PRO A 41 4.92 -2.30 -3.26
N PHE A 42 4.10 -3.34 -3.13
CA PHE A 42 2.75 -3.20 -2.57
C PHE A 42 2.74 -2.76 -1.10
N LEU A 43 3.84 -2.91 -0.36
CA LEU A 43 3.96 -2.47 1.02
C LEU A 43 3.92 -0.95 1.18
N ASP A 44 4.10 -0.19 0.09
CA ASP A 44 3.99 1.27 0.10
C ASP A 44 2.54 1.75 -0.06
N THR A 45 1.66 0.89 -0.55
CA THR A 45 0.26 1.23 -0.88
C THR A 45 -0.77 0.40 -0.10
N THR A 46 -0.33 -0.62 0.64
CA THR A 46 -1.18 -1.54 1.39
C THR A 46 -1.05 -1.28 2.88
N ARG A 47 -2.18 -1.10 3.57
CA ARG A 47 -2.23 -0.85 5.02
C ARG A 47 -1.79 -2.09 5.82
N VAL A 48 -0.49 -2.24 6.05
CA VAL A 48 0.08 -3.39 6.78
C VAL A 48 1.25 -2.94 7.66
N VAL A 49 1.36 -3.50 8.86
CA VAL A 49 2.51 -3.20 9.73
C VAL A 49 3.71 -3.99 9.23
N THR A 50 4.64 -3.33 8.54
CA THR A 50 5.84 -4.00 8.03
C THR A 50 6.94 -4.07 9.09
N VAL A 51 7.58 -5.24 9.21
CA VAL A 51 8.67 -5.50 10.14
C VAL A 51 9.83 -6.08 9.37
N SER A 52 11.00 -5.46 9.48
CA SER A 52 12.23 -5.99 8.89
C SER A 52 12.89 -6.95 9.86
N ILE A 53 13.02 -8.23 9.51
CA ILE A 53 13.55 -9.30 10.37
C ILE A 53 14.13 -10.42 9.51
N ASP A 54 15.08 -11.21 10.01
CA ASP A 54 15.52 -12.41 9.28
C ASP A 54 14.39 -13.46 9.28
N THR A 55 13.66 -13.52 8.17
CA THR A 55 12.53 -14.44 8.00
C THR A 55 12.96 -15.89 7.75
N SER A 56 14.26 -16.16 7.63
CA SER A 56 14.80 -17.52 7.56
C SER A 56 15.08 -18.15 8.93
N ASP A 57 15.18 -17.34 9.98
CA ASP A 57 15.35 -17.80 11.36
C ASP A 57 13.99 -17.91 12.08
N ALA A 58 13.54 -19.16 12.29
CA ALA A 58 12.27 -19.42 12.96
C ALA A 58 12.27 -19.02 14.45
N ASP A 59 13.42 -19.01 15.12
CA ASP A 59 13.53 -18.61 16.54
C ASP A 59 13.42 -17.09 16.67
N GLU A 60 14.07 -16.34 15.77
CA GLU A 60 13.98 -14.88 15.71
C GLU A 60 12.55 -14.43 15.40
N VAL A 61 11.93 -15.00 14.36
CA VAL A 61 10.55 -14.73 13.99
C VAL A 61 9.59 -15.09 15.13
N HIS A 62 9.76 -16.25 15.77
CA HIS A 62 8.94 -16.63 16.91
C HIS A 62 9.07 -15.67 18.08
N GLY A 63 10.30 -15.23 18.41
CA GLY A 63 10.56 -14.26 19.48
C GLY A 63 9.82 -12.95 19.25
N PHE A 64 9.88 -12.43 18.02
CA PHE A 64 9.14 -11.23 17.65
C PHE A 64 7.62 -11.44 17.70
N VAL A 65 7.10 -12.47 17.03
CA VAL A 65 5.64 -12.69 16.94
C VAL A 65 5.03 -12.95 18.33
N SER A 66 5.73 -13.66 19.22
CA SER A 66 5.29 -13.89 20.59
C SER A 66 5.15 -12.60 21.42
N SER A 67 5.90 -11.55 21.06
CA SER A 67 5.86 -10.26 21.76
C SER A 67 4.63 -9.41 21.40
N LEU A 68 3.97 -9.67 20.27
CA LEU A 68 2.94 -8.79 19.71
C LEU A 68 1.61 -8.79 20.47
N GLY A 69 1.29 -9.87 21.20
CA GLY A 69 0.01 -10.05 21.90
C GLY A 69 -1.21 -10.11 20.95
N GLY A 70 -2.14 -11.05 21.15
CA GLY A 70 -3.37 -11.10 20.34
C GLY A 70 -3.16 -11.55 18.88
N VAL A 71 -2.09 -12.31 18.60
CA VAL A 71 -1.88 -12.97 17.31
C VAL A 71 -2.89 -14.11 17.14
N VAL A 72 -3.66 -14.07 16.05
CA VAL A 72 -4.69 -15.06 15.74
C VAL A 72 -4.31 -15.99 14.61
N ALA A 73 -3.31 -15.63 13.79
CA ALA A 73 -2.81 -16.47 12.71
C ALA A 73 -1.39 -16.06 12.29
N VAL A 74 -0.63 -17.04 11.80
CA VAL A 74 0.67 -16.83 11.14
C VAL A 74 0.67 -17.61 9.82
N PHE A 75 0.98 -16.93 8.72
CA PHE A 75 0.80 -17.44 7.36
C PHE A 75 1.92 -16.98 6.44
N SER A 76 2.21 -17.79 5.41
CA SER A 76 3.03 -17.36 4.27
C SER A 76 2.40 -17.84 2.97
N SER A 77 2.37 -16.96 1.97
CA SER A 77 2.01 -17.34 0.58
C SER A 77 3.24 -17.79 -0.23
N SER A 78 4.44 -17.74 0.36
CA SER A 78 5.71 -18.08 -0.28
C SER A 78 6.18 -19.46 0.14
N GLU A 79 6.38 -20.34 -0.84
CA GLU A 79 6.80 -21.72 -0.61
C GLU A 79 8.09 -21.87 0.23
N TYR A 80 8.98 -20.88 0.14
CA TYR A 80 10.24 -20.86 0.88
C TYR A 80 10.04 -20.68 2.40
N TYR A 81 8.94 -20.02 2.81
CA TYR A 81 8.71 -19.58 4.19
C TYR A 81 7.50 -20.23 4.86
N ILE A 82 6.78 -21.13 4.17
CA ILE A 82 5.67 -21.91 4.76
C ILE A 82 6.13 -22.72 5.96
N GLU A 83 7.34 -23.28 5.90
CA GLU A 83 7.91 -24.05 7.01
C GLU A 83 8.12 -23.18 8.25
N VAL A 84 8.75 -22.01 8.08
CA VAL A 84 8.97 -21.04 9.17
C VAL A 84 7.63 -20.58 9.74
N ALA A 85 6.69 -20.18 8.89
CA ALA A 85 5.36 -19.73 9.32
C ALA A 85 4.60 -20.83 10.08
N SER A 86 4.68 -22.07 9.62
CA SER A 86 4.02 -23.20 10.27
C SER A 86 4.68 -23.55 11.60
N GLU A 87 6.00 -23.51 11.70
CA GLU A 87 6.72 -23.76 12.95
C GLU A 87 6.40 -22.69 14.00
N VAL A 88 6.38 -21.42 13.61
CA VAL A 88 5.99 -20.30 14.49
C VAL A 88 4.54 -20.44 14.93
N ALA A 89 3.60 -20.69 14.00
CA ALA A 89 2.20 -20.92 14.32
C ALA A 89 2.01 -22.07 15.32
N ARG A 90 2.69 -23.20 15.09
CA ARG A 90 2.65 -24.39 15.94
C ARG A 90 3.13 -24.10 17.37
N ARG A 91 4.23 -23.36 17.51
CA ARG A 91 4.76 -22.96 18.83
C ARG A 91 3.81 -22.04 19.60
N LEU A 92 3.03 -21.23 18.88
CA LEU A 92 2.00 -20.35 19.44
C LEU A 92 0.65 -21.05 19.68
N GLY A 93 0.51 -22.32 19.31
CA GLY A 93 -0.76 -23.06 19.41
C GLY A 93 -1.83 -22.60 18.42
N LEU A 94 -1.43 -21.99 17.31
CA LEU A 94 -2.31 -21.50 16.24
C LEU A 94 -2.48 -22.56 15.13
N PRO A 95 -3.53 -22.48 14.30
CA PRO A 95 -3.67 -23.34 13.12
C PRO A 95 -2.42 -23.28 12.23
N SER A 96 -1.86 -24.44 11.87
CA SER A 96 -0.57 -24.53 11.20
C SER A 96 -0.47 -25.76 10.30
N ALA A 97 0.22 -25.66 9.16
CA ALA A 97 0.54 -26.84 8.35
C ALA A 97 1.54 -27.76 9.06
N ASN A 98 1.55 -29.03 8.69
CA ASN A 98 2.52 -29.99 9.24
C ASN A 98 3.92 -29.71 8.68
N THR A 99 4.83 -29.20 9.51
CA THR A 99 6.22 -28.85 9.10
C THR A 99 6.97 -30.06 8.54
N HIS A 100 6.74 -31.27 9.06
CA HIS A 100 7.35 -32.49 8.53
C HIS A 100 6.85 -32.82 7.13
N ALA A 101 5.53 -32.73 6.91
CA ALA A 101 4.92 -32.96 5.61
C ALA A 101 5.43 -31.92 4.58
N THR A 102 5.50 -30.65 4.96
CA THR A 102 6.03 -29.56 4.12
C THR A 102 7.49 -29.83 3.71
N ARG A 103 8.34 -30.32 4.62
CA ARG A 103 9.73 -30.69 4.30
C ARG A 103 9.80 -31.84 3.29
N ILE A 104 8.98 -32.89 3.47
CA ILE A 104 8.91 -34.00 2.51
C ILE A 104 8.47 -33.49 1.14
N CYS A 105 7.42 -32.65 1.09
CA CYS A 105 6.90 -32.09 -0.16
C CYS A 105 7.91 -31.24 -0.93
N ARG A 106 8.75 -30.46 -0.22
CA ARG A 106 9.79 -29.61 -0.82
C ARG A 106 11.02 -30.39 -1.31
N ASP A 107 11.25 -31.59 -0.79
CA ASP A 107 12.32 -32.48 -1.25
C ASP A 107 11.74 -33.53 -2.20
N LYS A 108 11.86 -33.27 -3.50
CA LYS A 108 11.29 -34.15 -4.55
C LYS A 108 11.82 -35.57 -4.51
N LYS A 109 13.06 -35.79 -4.05
CA LYS A 109 13.62 -37.13 -3.87
C LYS A 109 12.95 -37.81 -2.68
N ARG A 110 12.90 -37.12 -1.54
CA ARG A 110 12.26 -37.65 -0.33
C ARG A 110 10.77 -37.93 -0.54
N LEU A 111 10.07 -37.05 -1.26
CA LEU A 111 8.68 -37.26 -1.66
C LEU A 111 8.54 -38.56 -2.46
N ALA A 112 9.35 -38.76 -3.50
CA ALA A 112 9.29 -39.97 -4.32
C ALA A 112 9.55 -41.25 -3.50
N GLU A 113 10.49 -41.22 -2.55
CA GLU A 113 10.76 -42.33 -1.63
C GLU A 113 9.55 -42.64 -0.74
N VAL A 114 8.96 -41.62 -0.10
CA VAL A 114 7.79 -41.78 0.79
C VAL A 114 6.57 -42.31 0.02
N LEU A 115 6.37 -41.85 -1.22
CA LEU A 115 5.29 -42.35 -2.07
C LEU A 115 5.52 -43.81 -2.48
N ALA A 116 6.75 -44.17 -2.85
CA ALA A 116 7.11 -45.55 -3.20
C ALA A 116 6.92 -46.52 -2.04
N GLU A 117 7.26 -46.13 -0.80
CA GLU A 117 7.02 -46.91 0.43
C GLU A 117 5.53 -47.24 0.63
N ARG A 118 4.63 -46.43 0.07
CA ARG A 118 3.17 -46.61 0.13
C ARG A 118 2.56 -47.17 -1.16
N GLY A 119 3.39 -47.61 -2.12
CA GLY A 119 2.93 -48.13 -3.40
C GLY A 119 2.19 -47.09 -4.24
N ILE A 120 2.63 -45.84 -4.17
CA ILE A 120 2.14 -44.73 -5.00
C ILE A 120 3.22 -44.41 -6.02
N ASP A 121 2.85 -44.40 -7.29
CA ASP A 121 3.79 -44.18 -8.39
C ASP A 121 4.30 -42.73 -8.36
N ALA A 122 5.62 -42.58 -8.44
CA ALA A 122 6.32 -41.31 -8.58
C ALA A 122 7.54 -41.48 -9.51
N PRO A 123 8.01 -40.42 -10.18
CA PRO A 123 9.19 -40.50 -11.04
C PRO A 123 10.41 -40.95 -10.22
N ARG A 124 11.14 -41.94 -10.76
CA ARG A 124 12.45 -42.28 -10.20
C ARG A 124 13.34 -41.04 -10.26
N THR A 125 13.88 -40.64 -9.11
CA THR A 125 14.60 -39.38 -8.95
C THR A 125 16.05 -39.62 -8.54
N LEU A 126 16.99 -39.07 -9.31
CA LEU A 126 18.43 -39.07 -9.05
C LEU A 126 18.88 -37.64 -8.68
N ALA A 127 19.67 -37.50 -7.63
CA ALA A 127 20.26 -36.21 -7.24
C ALA A 127 21.61 -36.02 -7.94
N LEU A 128 21.80 -34.84 -8.54
CA LEU A 128 23.00 -34.46 -9.27
C LEU A 128 23.68 -33.28 -8.56
N THR A 129 24.98 -33.42 -8.28
CA THR A 129 25.82 -32.32 -7.76
C THR A 129 26.50 -31.62 -8.92
N LEU A 130 26.43 -30.28 -8.96
CA LEU A 130 26.97 -29.45 -10.04
C LEU A 130 28.17 -28.58 -9.59
N ASP A 131 28.71 -28.82 -8.39
CA ASP A 131 29.80 -28.03 -7.80
C ASP A 131 31.18 -28.21 -8.46
N THR A 132 31.29 -29.14 -9.39
CA THR A 132 32.55 -29.43 -10.10
C THR A 132 32.33 -29.45 -11.61
N ASP A 133 33.39 -29.21 -12.38
CA ASP A 133 33.38 -29.41 -13.85
C ASP A 133 33.24 -30.89 -14.28
N ALA A 134 33.31 -31.84 -13.35
CA ALA A 134 33.19 -33.26 -13.67
C ALA A 134 31.73 -33.63 -14.05
N PRO A 135 31.52 -34.51 -15.05
CA PRO A 135 30.18 -34.98 -15.40
C PRO A 135 29.50 -35.66 -14.19
N PRO A 136 28.22 -35.36 -13.91
CA PRO A 136 27.50 -36.01 -12.82
C PRO A 136 27.35 -37.52 -13.05
N ALA A 137 27.37 -38.31 -11.98
CA ALA A 137 27.10 -39.75 -12.07
C ALA A 137 25.62 -39.98 -12.45
N LEU A 138 25.38 -40.67 -13.56
CA LEU A 138 24.04 -40.96 -14.10
C LEU A 138 23.63 -42.43 -13.95
N ASP A 139 24.32 -43.19 -13.09
CA ASP A 139 24.09 -44.62 -12.92
C ASP A 139 22.62 -44.93 -12.55
N GLY A 140 21.97 -45.72 -13.39
CA GLY A 140 20.57 -46.13 -13.19
C GLY A 140 19.52 -45.10 -13.61
N LEU A 141 19.88 -43.99 -14.27
CA LEU A 141 18.93 -43.09 -14.90
C LEU A 141 18.37 -43.73 -16.20
N ALA A 142 17.04 -43.80 -16.31
CA ALA A 142 16.36 -44.23 -17.53
C ALA A 142 16.00 -43.02 -18.40
N TYR A 143 16.13 -43.16 -19.73
CA TYR A 143 15.83 -42.11 -20.71
C TYR A 143 14.50 -42.38 -21.43
N PRO A 144 13.75 -41.32 -21.84
CA PRO A 144 14.06 -39.91 -21.62
C PRO A 144 13.98 -39.51 -20.14
N ALA A 145 14.79 -38.52 -19.77
CA ALA A 145 14.86 -37.99 -18.41
C ALA A 145 14.50 -36.50 -18.40
N VAL A 146 13.97 -36.00 -17.28
CA VAL A 146 13.75 -34.57 -17.03
C VAL A 146 14.79 -34.09 -16.05
N VAL A 147 15.63 -33.16 -16.47
CA VAL A 147 16.64 -32.52 -15.61
C VAL A 147 16.11 -31.16 -15.15
N LYS A 148 16.16 -30.92 -13.84
CA LYS A 148 15.69 -29.67 -13.23
C LYS A 148 16.51 -29.25 -12.01
N PRO A 149 16.56 -27.96 -11.65
CA PRO A 149 17.17 -27.52 -10.40
C PRO A 149 16.53 -28.19 -9.18
N ARG A 150 17.31 -28.41 -8.13
CA ARG A 150 16.78 -28.97 -6.86
C ARG A 150 15.75 -28.05 -6.20
N THR A 151 15.93 -26.73 -6.37
CA THR A 151 15.06 -25.68 -5.84
C THR A 151 14.72 -24.69 -6.95
N GLY A 152 13.47 -24.28 -7.06
CA GLY A 152 13.00 -23.35 -8.09
C GLY A 152 11.50 -23.48 -8.35
N SER A 153 10.94 -22.61 -9.20
CA SER A 153 9.51 -22.57 -9.53
C SER A 153 9.28 -22.20 -11.00
N GLY A 154 8.13 -22.58 -11.57
CA GLY A 154 7.68 -22.11 -12.89
C GLY A 154 8.44 -22.70 -14.09
N SER A 155 8.88 -23.96 -13.99
CA SER A 155 9.67 -24.64 -15.03
C SER A 155 11.02 -24.00 -15.39
N VAL A 156 11.52 -23.05 -14.59
CA VAL A 156 12.85 -22.44 -14.81
C VAL A 156 13.93 -23.52 -14.71
N GLY A 157 14.69 -23.70 -15.79
CA GLY A 157 15.78 -24.68 -15.87
C GLY A 157 15.32 -26.14 -16.01
N VAL A 158 14.05 -26.40 -16.31
CA VAL A 158 13.53 -27.76 -16.55
C VAL A 158 13.71 -28.13 -18.02
N ARG A 159 14.28 -29.30 -18.32
CA ARG A 159 14.45 -29.78 -19.70
C ARG A 159 14.30 -31.29 -19.80
N ARG A 160 13.63 -31.78 -20.86
CA ARG A 160 13.67 -33.17 -21.30
C ARG A 160 14.98 -33.47 -22.02
N CYS A 161 15.66 -34.52 -21.61
CA CYS A 161 16.92 -35.00 -22.17
C CYS A 161 16.74 -36.46 -22.63
N ASP A 162 17.00 -36.73 -23.90
CA ASP A 162 16.82 -38.05 -24.50
C ASP A 162 18.00 -39.00 -24.25
N ASN A 163 19.14 -38.48 -23.85
CA ASN A 163 20.38 -39.24 -23.66
C ASN A 163 21.29 -38.54 -22.63
N ALA A 164 22.40 -39.21 -22.27
CA ALA A 164 23.37 -38.72 -21.29
C ALA A 164 24.04 -37.41 -21.71
N ASP A 165 24.34 -37.23 -22.99
CA ASP A 165 25.02 -36.05 -23.50
C ASP A 165 24.15 -34.79 -23.32
N GLU A 166 22.85 -34.89 -23.59
CA GLU A 166 21.90 -33.80 -23.33
C GLU A 166 21.74 -33.48 -21.84
N VAL A 167 21.84 -34.49 -20.97
CA VAL A 167 21.86 -34.27 -19.51
C VAL A 167 23.09 -33.48 -19.11
N PHE A 168 24.27 -33.84 -19.63
CA PHE A 168 25.52 -33.14 -19.34
C PHE A 168 25.51 -31.70 -19.84
N GLU A 169 25.07 -31.46 -21.08
CA GLU A 169 24.95 -30.12 -21.66
C GLU A 169 24.03 -29.23 -20.82
N HIS A 170 22.87 -29.75 -20.41
CA HIS A 170 21.93 -29.00 -19.59
C HIS A 170 22.43 -28.76 -18.17
N CYS A 171 23.13 -29.73 -17.56
CA CYS A 171 23.78 -29.55 -16.26
C CYS A 171 24.85 -28.45 -16.31
N ASP A 172 25.67 -28.40 -17.35
CA ASP A 172 26.66 -27.32 -17.52
C ASP A 172 25.99 -25.95 -17.66
N ARG A 173 24.87 -25.88 -18.38
CA ARG A 173 24.06 -24.66 -18.50
C ARG A 173 23.51 -24.19 -17.15
N LEU A 174 22.92 -25.10 -16.38
CA LEU A 174 22.40 -24.82 -15.03
C LEU A 174 23.52 -24.33 -14.10
N ARG A 175 24.69 -24.96 -14.18
CA ARG A 175 25.87 -24.58 -13.40
C ARG A 175 26.37 -23.17 -13.74
N ARG A 176 26.51 -22.84 -15.03
CA ARG A 176 26.88 -21.48 -15.48
C ARG A 176 25.86 -20.43 -15.06
N ALA A 177 24.60 -20.81 -14.90
CA ALA A 177 23.53 -19.97 -14.35
C ALA A 177 23.53 -19.90 -12.81
N GLY A 178 24.54 -20.47 -12.13
CA GLY A 178 24.69 -20.43 -10.67
C GLY A 178 23.95 -21.52 -9.90
N THR A 179 23.52 -22.60 -10.57
CA THR A 179 22.86 -23.74 -9.91
C THR A 179 23.90 -24.77 -9.43
N HIS A 180 23.90 -25.05 -8.13
CA HIS A 180 24.85 -25.98 -7.49
C HIS A 180 24.34 -27.44 -7.40
N ALA A 181 23.03 -27.66 -7.50
CA ALA A 181 22.43 -28.99 -7.43
C ALA A 181 21.19 -29.11 -8.34
N ALA A 182 21.07 -30.26 -9.00
CA ALA A 182 19.96 -30.60 -9.88
C ALA A 182 19.39 -31.98 -9.54
N LEU A 183 18.25 -32.30 -10.15
CA LEU A 183 17.60 -33.59 -10.10
C LEU A 183 17.39 -34.07 -11.54
N ALA A 184 17.65 -35.36 -11.78
CA ALA A 184 17.22 -36.05 -13.00
C ALA A 184 16.11 -37.03 -12.64
N GLN A 185 14.96 -36.89 -13.28
CA GLN A 185 13.79 -37.75 -13.07
C GLN A 185 13.50 -38.53 -14.34
N THR A 186 13.09 -39.80 -14.22
CA THR A 186 12.56 -40.53 -15.38
C THR A 186 11.34 -39.79 -15.93
N TYR A 187 11.31 -39.55 -17.24
CA TYR A 187 10.18 -38.92 -17.88
C TYR A 187 8.94 -39.81 -17.76
N VAL A 188 7.84 -39.22 -17.28
CA VAL A 188 6.55 -39.90 -17.19
C VAL A 188 5.70 -39.41 -18.34
N ASP A 189 5.37 -40.32 -19.24
CA ASP A 189 4.49 -40.03 -20.38
C ASP A 189 3.02 -39.97 -19.94
N GLY A 190 2.20 -39.19 -20.64
CA GLY A 190 0.77 -39.00 -20.35
C GLY A 190 0.34 -37.54 -20.18
N ASP A 191 -0.98 -37.35 -20.07
CA ASP A 191 -1.59 -36.04 -19.82
C ASP A 191 -1.24 -35.55 -18.41
N GLU A 192 -0.95 -34.25 -18.27
CA GLU A 192 -0.63 -33.62 -16.99
C GLU A 192 -1.85 -32.94 -16.37
N TYR A 193 -2.01 -33.13 -15.06
CA TYR A 193 -3.10 -32.56 -14.27
C TYR A 193 -2.55 -31.99 -12.97
N SER A 194 -3.30 -31.06 -12.38
CA SER A 194 -3.16 -30.72 -10.96
C SER A 194 -4.45 -30.99 -10.21
N VAL A 195 -4.30 -31.32 -8.93
CA VAL A 195 -5.41 -31.50 -8.01
C VAL A 195 -5.26 -30.51 -6.88
N GLU A 196 -6.22 -29.60 -6.80
CA GLU A 196 -6.32 -28.63 -5.73
C GLU A 196 -7.10 -29.24 -4.56
N THR A 197 -6.56 -29.11 -3.36
CA THR A 197 -7.14 -29.70 -2.16
C THR A 197 -7.10 -28.73 -0.99
N LEU A 198 -8.07 -28.84 -0.08
CA LEU A 198 -8.05 -28.20 1.23
C LEU A 198 -8.04 -29.29 2.30
N THR A 199 -7.12 -29.21 3.25
CA THR A 199 -7.05 -30.15 4.38
C THR A 199 -7.27 -29.42 5.69
N ILE A 200 -8.15 -29.94 6.54
CA ILE A 200 -8.43 -29.46 7.90
C ILE A 200 -8.52 -30.67 8.81
N ASP A 201 -7.75 -30.69 9.90
CA ASP A 201 -7.72 -31.78 10.89
C ASP A 201 -7.55 -33.17 10.25
N GLY A 202 -6.67 -33.27 9.25
CA GLY A 202 -6.38 -34.52 8.52
C GLY A 202 -7.48 -35.00 7.57
N LYS A 203 -8.61 -34.28 7.48
CA LYS A 203 -9.62 -34.53 6.44
C LYS A 203 -9.31 -33.66 5.24
N THR A 204 -9.36 -34.23 4.05
CA THR A 204 -9.07 -33.50 2.81
C THR A 204 -10.31 -33.44 1.92
N GLN A 205 -10.67 -32.23 1.51
CA GLN A 205 -11.62 -31.98 0.43
C GLN A 205 -10.86 -31.79 -0.88
N ILE A 206 -11.25 -32.53 -1.92
CA ILE A 206 -10.83 -32.22 -3.28
C ILE A 206 -11.60 -30.99 -3.73
N VAL A 207 -10.89 -29.90 -4.01
CA VAL A 207 -11.46 -28.69 -4.59
C VAL A 207 -11.70 -28.89 -6.08
N GLY A 208 -10.73 -29.48 -6.77
CA GLY A 208 -10.85 -29.65 -8.21
C GLY A 208 -9.66 -30.35 -8.85
N ILE A 209 -9.95 -31.04 -9.96
CA ILE A 209 -8.94 -31.57 -10.87
C ILE A 209 -8.88 -30.68 -12.10
N VAL A 210 -7.71 -30.10 -12.34
CA VAL A 210 -7.41 -29.18 -13.42
C VAL A 210 -6.52 -29.90 -14.44
N LYS A 211 -6.86 -29.84 -15.73
CA LYS A 211 -5.99 -30.35 -16.79
C LYS A 211 -4.96 -29.27 -17.13
N LYS A 212 -3.67 -29.60 -17.10
CA LYS A 212 -2.61 -28.68 -17.52
C LYS A 212 -2.40 -28.77 -19.04
N ARG A 213 -2.03 -27.64 -19.64
CA ARG A 213 -1.57 -27.57 -21.03
C ARG A 213 -0.13 -27.11 -21.06
N LEU A 214 0.72 -27.92 -21.67
CA LEU A 214 2.15 -27.65 -21.80
C LEU A 214 2.46 -27.27 -23.24
N GLY A 215 3.42 -26.37 -23.41
CA GLY A 215 4.06 -26.07 -24.67
C GLY A 215 4.92 -27.25 -25.16
N PRO A 216 5.55 -27.10 -26.34
CA PRO A 216 6.31 -28.17 -26.96
C PRO A 216 7.49 -28.62 -26.10
N GLU A 217 7.79 -29.92 -26.17
CA GLU A 217 9.04 -30.47 -25.65
C GLU A 217 10.23 -29.81 -26.37
N PRO A 218 11.36 -29.55 -25.66
CA PRO A 218 11.76 -30.14 -24.38
C PRO A 218 11.53 -29.28 -23.12
N LEU A 219 10.83 -28.14 -23.18
CA LEU A 219 10.88 -27.10 -22.13
C LEU A 219 9.64 -27.03 -21.21
N PHE A 220 8.57 -27.78 -21.50
CA PHE A 220 7.37 -27.92 -20.64
C PHE A 220 6.82 -26.60 -20.08
N VAL A 221 6.83 -25.53 -20.86
CA VAL A 221 6.25 -24.23 -20.44
C VAL A 221 4.74 -24.39 -20.36
N GLU A 222 4.12 -24.19 -19.20
CA GLU A 222 2.66 -24.28 -19.12
C GLU A 222 2.04 -23.09 -19.87
N ILE A 223 1.14 -23.40 -20.80
CA ILE A 223 0.45 -22.44 -21.67
C ILE A 223 -1.05 -22.35 -21.37
N GLY A 224 -1.55 -23.12 -20.39
CA GLY A 224 -2.92 -22.98 -19.95
C GLY A 224 -3.40 -24.09 -19.02
N HIS A 225 -4.63 -23.94 -18.56
CA HIS A 225 -5.31 -24.90 -17.71
C HIS A 225 -6.80 -25.00 -18.06
N ASP A 226 -7.40 -26.18 -17.94
CA ASP A 226 -8.82 -26.43 -18.15
C ASP A 226 -9.47 -27.02 -16.90
N TYR A 227 -10.65 -26.51 -16.55
CA TYR A 227 -11.39 -26.96 -15.37
C TYR A 227 -12.92 -26.98 -15.63
N PRO A 228 -13.67 -27.98 -15.13
CA PRO A 228 -13.18 -29.26 -14.62
C PRO A 228 -12.44 -30.05 -15.70
N ALA A 229 -11.40 -30.79 -15.29
CA ALA A 229 -10.66 -31.66 -16.21
C ALA A 229 -11.59 -32.66 -16.92
N PRO A 230 -11.41 -32.88 -18.24
CA PRO A 230 -12.26 -33.74 -19.06
C PRO A 230 -11.95 -35.23 -18.81
N LEU A 231 -12.39 -35.75 -17.67
CA LEU A 231 -12.06 -37.09 -17.19
C LEU A 231 -13.27 -38.02 -17.20
N SER A 232 -13.04 -39.31 -17.50
CA SER A 232 -14.04 -40.35 -17.18
C SER A 232 -14.17 -40.52 -15.66
N SER A 233 -15.32 -41.03 -15.19
CA SER A 233 -15.55 -41.26 -13.76
C SER A 233 -14.45 -42.13 -13.13
N ARG A 234 -13.99 -43.16 -13.86
CA ARG A 234 -12.90 -44.05 -13.41
C ARG A 234 -11.56 -43.33 -13.27
N GLN A 235 -11.22 -42.46 -14.22
CA GLN A 235 -9.98 -41.67 -14.13
C GLN A 235 -10.04 -40.69 -12.96
N ARG A 236 -11.17 -39.99 -12.80
CA ARG A 236 -11.42 -39.08 -11.68
C ARG A 236 -11.26 -39.80 -10.34
N GLU A 237 -11.98 -40.90 -10.13
CA GLU A 237 -11.89 -41.68 -8.89
C GLU A 237 -10.46 -42.16 -8.61
N ARG A 238 -9.72 -42.58 -9.64
CA ARG A 238 -8.33 -43.02 -9.49
C ARG A 238 -7.40 -41.86 -9.12
N ILE A 239 -7.57 -40.70 -9.74
CA ILE A 239 -6.79 -39.49 -9.44
C ILE A 239 -7.07 -39.04 -8.00
N GLU A 240 -8.33 -38.87 -7.63
CA GLU A 240 -8.75 -38.44 -6.29
C GLU A 240 -8.24 -39.41 -5.22
N SER A 241 -8.44 -40.72 -5.43
CA SER A 241 -7.94 -41.75 -4.51
C SER A 241 -6.42 -41.74 -4.37
N THR A 242 -5.67 -41.58 -5.46
CA THR A 242 -4.20 -41.55 -5.40
C THR A 242 -3.68 -40.27 -4.74
N VAL A 243 -4.28 -39.11 -5.00
CA VAL A 243 -3.90 -37.85 -4.34
C VAL A 243 -4.20 -37.88 -2.86
N LEU A 244 -5.38 -38.38 -2.45
CA LEU A 244 -5.71 -38.53 -1.03
C LEU A 244 -4.74 -39.47 -0.31
N ARG A 245 -4.38 -40.61 -0.92
CA ARG A 245 -3.36 -41.51 -0.37
C ARG A 245 -1.97 -40.85 -0.33
N ALA A 246 -1.63 -40.01 -1.31
CA ALA A 246 -0.34 -39.33 -1.36
C ALA A 246 -0.21 -38.26 -0.26
N LEU A 247 -1.27 -37.48 -0.04
CA LEU A 247 -1.34 -36.51 1.06
C LEU A 247 -1.30 -37.21 2.43
N ASP A 248 -2.00 -38.33 2.59
CA ASP A 248 -1.93 -39.17 3.79
C ASP A 248 -0.52 -39.74 4.00
N ALA A 249 0.12 -40.24 2.94
CA ALA A 249 1.48 -40.80 2.99
C ALA A 249 2.53 -39.81 3.51
N VAL A 250 2.43 -38.54 3.12
CA VAL A 250 3.34 -37.48 3.59
C VAL A 250 2.89 -36.88 4.93
N GLY A 251 1.72 -37.27 5.46
CA GLY A 251 1.17 -36.75 6.71
C GLY A 251 0.64 -35.32 6.60
N TYR A 252 0.13 -34.93 5.43
CA TYR A 252 -0.43 -33.59 5.22
C TYR A 252 -1.77 -33.46 5.98
N ALA A 253 -1.85 -32.49 6.89
CA ALA A 253 -2.96 -32.44 7.87
C ALA A 253 -3.71 -31.11 7.93
N PHE A 254 -3.16 -30.04 7.35
CA PHE A 254 -3.74 -28.70 7.41
C PHE A 254 -3.22 -27.82 6.28
N GLY A 255 -4.10 -27.07 5.62
CA GLY A 255 -3.76 -26.10 4.58
C GLY A 255 -4.18 -26.51 3.16
N PRO A 256 -4.03 -25.60 2.18
CA PRO A 256 -4.24 -25.92 0.77
C PRO A 256 -3.03 -26.65 0.20
N ALA A 257 -3.26 -27.65 -0.66
CA ALA A 257 -2.20 -28.28 -1.43
C ALA A 257 -2.54 -28.38 -2.92
N HIS A 258 -1.53 -28.10 -3.74
CA HIS A 258 -1.53 -28.23 -5.20
C HIS A 258 -0.68 -29.44 -5.59
N THR A 259 -1.34 -30.53 -6.00
CA THR A 259 -0.65 -31.78 -6.35
C THR A 259 -0.60 -31.95 -7.86
N GLU A 260 0.59 -31.99 -8.44
CA GLU A 260 0.82 -32.21 -9.86
C GLU A 260 1.05 -33.68 -10.16
N LEU A 261 0.41 -34.18 -11.21
CA LEU A 261 0.44 -35.60 -11.57
C LEU A 261 0.32 -35.80 -13.08
N ARG A 262 0.79 -36.94 -13.56
CA ARG A 262 0.58 -37.39 -14.93
C ARG A 262 -0.25 -38.66 -14.98
N VAL A 263 -1.10 -38.76 -16.01
CA VAL A 263 -2.00 -39.89 -16.21
C VAL A 263 -1.83 -40.46 -17.61
N ARG A 264 -1.56 -41.77 -17.65
CA ARG A 264 -1.53 -42.57 -18.87
C ARG A 264 -2.29 -43.86 -18.65
N ASP A 265 -3.29 -44.16 -19.48
CA ASP A 265 -4.05 -45.42 -19.43
C ASP A 265 -4.63 -45.77 -18.03
N ASN A 266 -4.97 -44.74 -17.24
CA ASN A 266 -5.41 -44.78 -15.82
C ASN A 266 -4.32 -45.02 -14.76
N ALA A 267 -3.05 -45.20 -15.14
CA ALA A 267 -1.94 -45.11 -14.20
C ALA A 267 -1.76 -43.65 -13.80
N VAL A 268 -1.69 -43.37 -12.49
CA VAL A 268 -1.56 -42.03 -11.93
C VAL A 268 -0.21 -41.94 -11.25
N THR A 269 0.65 -41.08 -11.76
CA THR A 269 2.00 -40.86 -11.22
C THR A 269 2.08 -39.46 -10.64
N ILE A 270 2.36 -39.35 -9.35
CA ILE A 270 2.51 -38.06 -8.66
C ILE A 270 3.87 -37.45 -9.02
N ILE A 271 3.86 -36.25 -9.58
CA ILE A 271 5.07 -35.52 -9.97
C ILE A 271 5.59 -34.67 -8.81
N GLU A 272 4.70 -33.93 -8.16
CA GLU A 272 5.01 -33.11 -6.99
C GLU A 272 3.78 -32.77 -6.16
N ILE A 273 3.97 -32.51 -4.87
CA ILE A 273 2.96 -31.98 -3.95
C ILE A 273 3.48 -30.63 -3.46
N ASN A 274 2.75 -29.55 -3.74
CA ASN A 274 3.08 -28.20 -3.30
C ASN A 274 2.15 -27.84 -2.13
N PRO A 275 2.65 -27.60 -0.91
CA PRO A 275 1.84 -27.37 0.29
C PRO A 275 1.30 -25.93 0.37
N ARG A 276 0.80 -25.42 -0.75
CA ARG A 276 0.26 -24.06 -0.94
C ARG A 276 -0.81 -24.07 -2.02
N LEU A 277 -1.45 -22.91 -2.19
CA LEU A 277 -2.24 -22.61 -3.38
C LEU A 277 -1.44 -22.77 -4.68
N ALA A 278 -2.14 -23.21 -5.71
CA ALA A 278 -1.68 -23.23 -7.09
C ALA A 278 -1.25 -21.84 -7.58
N GLY A 279 -0.21 -21.84 -8.43
CA GLY A 279 0.20 -20.66 -9.19
C GLY A 279 -0.63 -20.49 -10.47
N GLY A 280 -0.13 -19.70 -11.42
CA GLY A 280 -0.73 -19.63 -12.77
C GLY A 280 -2.19 -19.19 -12.79
N LEU A 281 -2.60 -18.34 -11.85
CA LEU A 281 -3.98 -17.84 -11.71
C LEU A 281 -5.06 -18.95 -11.60
N ILE A 282 -4.68 -20.19 -11.27
CA ILE A 282 -5.64 -21.28 -11.01
C ILE A 282 -6.67 -20.88 -9.93
N PRO A 283 -6.31 -20.22 -8.81
CA PRO A 283 -7.31 -19.74 -7.85
C PRO A 283 -8.31 -18.74 -8.43
N VAL A 284 -7.91 -17.92 -9.40
CA VAL A 284 -8.81 -16.98 -10.09
C VAL A 284 -9.76 -17.74 -11.02
N LEU A 285 -9.23 -18.67 -11.82
CA LEU A 285 -10.03 -19.55 -12.67
C LEU A 285 -11.08 -20.33 -11.87
N LEU A 286 -10.66 -20.94 -10.76
CA LEU A 286 -11.55 -21.68 -9.87
C LEU A 286 -12.60 -20.78 -9.23
N GLY A 287 -12.23 -19.55 -8.85
CA GLY A 287 -13.18 -18.61 -8.27
C GLY A 287 -14.30 -18.23 -9.22
N GLU A 288 -13.99 -18.03 -10.50
CA GLU A 288 -15.01 -17.86 -11.55
C GLU A 288 -15.89 -19.10 -11.64
N VAL A 289 -15.31 -20.31 -11.67
CA VAL A 289 -16.08 -21.55 -11.87
C VAL A 289 -17.00 -21.90 -10.70
N PHE A 290 -16.56 -21.67 -9.46
CA PHE A 290 -17.35 -21.93 -8.27
C PHE A 290 -18.30 -20.79 -7.91
N ASP A 291 -18.04 -19.57 -8.43
CA ASP A 291 -18.66 -18.35 -7.96
C ASP A 291 -18.38 -18.13 -6.45
N ALA A 292 -17.14 -18.39 -6.05
CA ALA A 292 -16.66 -18.35 -4.67
C ALA A 292 -15.20 -17.89 -4.61
N ASP A 293 -14.84 -17.08 -3.61
CA ASP A 293 -13.47 -16.60 -3.47
C ASP A 293 -12.62 -17.56 -2.62
N LEU A 294 -11.74 -18.33 -3.28
CA LEU A 294 -10.92 -19.34 -2.63
C LEU A 294 -9.95 -18.75 -1.59
N LEU A 295 -9.51 -17.50 -1.74
CA LEU A 295 -8.58 -16.86 -0.80
C LEU A 295 -9.28 -16.54 0.52
N ASP A 296 -10.58 -16.21 0.49
CA ASP A 296 -11.37 -15.99 1.70
C ASP A 296 -11.47 -17.27 2.54
N HIS A 297 -11.75 -18.40 1.89
CA HIS A 297 -11.83 -19.70 2.57
C HIS A 297 -10.49 -20.14 3.18
N ILE A 298 -9.36 -19.79 2.55
CA ILE A 298 -8.05 -20.07 3.12
C ILE A 298 -7.77 -19.19 4.35
N LEU A 299 -8.17 -17.91 4.32
CA LEU A 299 -8.10 -17.09 5.53
C LEU A 299 -8.97 -17.67 6.65
N ASP A 300 -10.17 -18.15 6.34
CA ASP A 300 -11.06 -18.80 7.31
C ASP A 300 -10.39 -20.01 7.98
N MET A 301 -9.65 -20.84 7.25
CA MET A 301 -8.90 -21.96 7.81
C MET A 301 -7.88 -21.50 8.86
N TRP A 302 -7.11 -20.44 8.58
CA TRP A 302 -6.12 -19.89 9.50
C TRP A 302 -6.74 -19.16 10.70
N LEU A 303 -8.02 -18.78 10.60
CA LEU A 303 -8.82 -18.23 11.69
C LEU A 303 -9.58 -19.31 12.48
N GLY A 304 -9.34 -20.60 12.17
CA GLY A 304 -9.91 -21.72 12.91
C GLY A 304 -11.30 -22.17 12.45
N VAL A 305 -11.75 -21.76 11.26
CA VAL A 305 -12.97 -22.31 10.65
C VAL A 305 -12.69 -23.73 10.18
N THR A 306 -13.43 -24.70 10.72
CA THR A 306 -13.20 -26.14 10.46
C THR A 306 -14.17 -26.76 9.45
N VAL A 307 -14.99 -25.95 8.79
CA VAL A 307 -16.00 -26.40 7.83
C VAL A 307 -15.50 -26.16 6.41
N PHE A 308 -15.60 -27.18 5.57
CA PHE A 308 -15.28 -27.06 4.15
C PHE A 308 -16.33 -26.22 3.41
N PRO A 309 -15.91 -25.31 2.51
CA PRO A 309 -16.83 -24.60 1.64
C PRO A 309 -17.49 -25.53 0.61
N ASP A 310 -18.67 -25.13 0.11
CA ASP A 310 -19.27 -25.75 -1.07
C ASP A 310 -18.56 -25.24 -2.33
N LEU A 311 -17.69 -26.08 -2.89
CA LEU A 311 -16.89 -25.79 -4.09
C LEU A 311 -17.35 -26.66 -5.26
N THR A 312 -18.66 -26.74 -5.48
CA THR A 312 -19.22 -27.43 -6.63
C THR A 312 -19.05 -26.57 -7.89
N ALA A 313 -18.42 -27.12 -8.93
CA ALA A 313 -18.25 -26.43 -10.21
C ALA A 313 -19.61 -26.11 -10.84
N LYS A 314 -19.88 -24.83 -11.08
CA LYS A 314 -21.13 -24.37 -11.69
C LYS A 314 -21.04 -24.21 -13.21
N ARG A 315 -19.81 -24.13 -13.74
CA ARG A 315 -19.49 -23.88 -15.15
C ARG A 315 -18.15 -24.51 -15.52
N TYR A 316 -17.78 -24.42 -16.79
CA TYR A 316 -16.45 -24.74 -17.27
C TYR A 316 -15.60 -23.47 -17.30
N GLY A 317 -14.29 -23.64 -17.17
CA GLY A 317 -13.31 -22.58 -17.23
C GLY A 317 -12.04 -23.03 -17.93
N ALA A 318 -11.43 -22.11 -18.67
CA ALA A 318 -10.15 -22.29 -19.32
C ALA A 318 -9.29 -21.05 -19.09
N ILE A 319 -8.01 -21.25 -18.78
CA ILE A 319 -7.00 -20.19 -18.82
C ILE A 319 -5.98 -20.51 -19.91
N ARG A 320 -5.55 -19.50 -20.65
CA ARG A 320 -4.45 -19.61 -21.61
C ARG A 320 -3.44 -18.50 -21.37
N PHE A 321 -2.17 -18.83 -21.50
CA PHE A 321 -1.08 -17.86 -21.44
C PHE A 321 -0.56 -17.59 -22.84
N ALA A 322 -0.53 -16.32 -23.23
CA ALA A 322 0.08 -15.91 -24.48
C ALA A 322 1.60 -15.84 -24.34
N LEU A 323 2.32 -16.39 -25.31
CA LEU A 323 3.76 -16.26 -25.47
C LEU A 323 4.03 -15.36 -26.68
N PRO A 324 5.12 -14.58 -26.69
CA PRO A 324 5.46 -13.76 -27.83
C PRO A 324 5.94 -14.67 -28.97
N ALA A 325 5.59 -14.29 -30.22
CA ALA A 325 6.02 -15.05 -31.39
C ALA A 325 7.52 -14.95 -31.68
N ARG A 326 8.20 -13.94 -31.11
CA ARG A 326 9.63 -13.64 -31.28
C ARG A 326 10.13 -12.71 -30.16
N GLU A 327 11.45 -12.64 -29.97
CA GLU A 327 12.09 -11.68 -29.06
C GLU A 327 12.05 -10.24 -29.62
N GLY A 328 12.15 -9.23 -28.75
CA GLY A 328 12.20 -7.81 -29.13
C GLY A 328 11.56 -6.89 -28.09
N VAL A 329 11.33 -5.62 -28.41
CA VAL A 329 10.68 -4.67 -27.49
C VAL A 329 9.21 -4.51 -27.85
N LEU A 330 8.32 -4.64 -26.86
CA LEU A 330 6.87 -4.45 -27.04
C LEU A 330 6.56 -2.96 -27.28
N ARG A 331 6.09 -2.57 -28.46
CA ARG A 331 5.83 -1.16 -28.82
C ARG A 331 4.47 -0.63 -28.35
N GLY A 332 3.46 -1.50 -28.33
CA GLY A 332 2.07 -1.14 -28.02
C GLY A 332 1.45 -2.10 -27.01
N PRO A 333 0.31 -1.73 -26.39
CA PRO A 333 -0.34 -2.57 -25.40
C PRO A 333 -0.87 -3.84 -26.06
N LEU A 334 -0.82 -4.95 -25.31
CA LEU A 334 -1.43 -6.20 -25.74
C LEU A 334 -2.95 -6.02 -25.79
N ALA A 335 -3.57 -6.37 -26.91
CA ALA A 335 -4.99 -6.18 -27.09
C ALA A 335 -5.65 -7.40 -27.75
N LEU A 336 -6.78 -7.82 -27.20
CA LEU A 336 -7.65 -8.80 -27.84
C LEU A 336 -8.49 -8.14 -28.94
N PRO A 337 -8.83 -8.86 -30.02
CA PRO A 337 -9.83 -8.41 -30.99
C PRO A 337 -11.16 -8.03 -30.33
N PRO A 338 -11.88 -7.01 -30.83
CA PRO A 338 -13.10 -6.53 -30.18
C PRO A 338 -14.19 -7.59 -29.97
N ASP A 339 -14.33 -8.56 -30.88
CA ASP A 339 -15.30 -9.66 -30.74
C ASP A 339 -14.93 -10.61 -29.59
N LEU A 340 -13.64 -10.86 -29.38
CA LEU A 340 -13.12 -11.67 -28.29
C LEU A 340 -13.18 -10.94 -26.95
N ALA A 341 -12.84 -9.65 -26.93
CA ALA A 341 -12.90 -8.82 -25.73
C ALA A 341 -14.33 -8.64 -25.19
N ALA A 342 -15.33 -8.70 -26.08
CA ALA A 342 -16.75 -8.60 -25.73
C ALA A 342 -17.42 -9.95 -25.44
N ALA A 343 -16.70 -11.07 -25.58
CA ALA A 343 -17.28 -12.40 -25.35
C ALA A 343 -17.66 -12.56 -23.86
N PRO A 344 -18.90 -12.92 -23.53
CA PRO A 344 -19.36 -13.01 -22.13
C PRO A 344 -18.64 -14.11 -21.35
N GLU A 345 -18.11 -15.12 -22.04
CA GLU A 345 -17.29 -16.16 -21.44
C GLU A 345 -15.87 -15.66 -21.13
N LEU A 346 -15.37 -14.54 -21.70
CA LEU A 346 -14.12 -13.93 -21.27
C LEU A 346 -14.31 -13.25 -19.90
N LYS A 347 -13.66 -13.76 -18.86
CA LYS A 347 -13.76 -13.24 -17.49
C LYS A 347 -12.63 -12.30 -17.14
N HIS A 348 -11.41 -12.66 -17.51
CA HIS A 348 -10.24 -11.84 -17.23
C HIS A 348 -9.27 -11.82 -18.40
N PHE A 349 -8.77 -10.63 -18.73
CA PHE A 349 -7.59 -10.43 -19.56
C PHE A 349 -6.52 -9.74 -18.73
N HIS A 350 -5.41 -10.45 -18.50
CA HIS A 350 -4.30 -9.99 -17.68
C HIS A 350 -3.06 -9.79 -18.56
N PRO A 351 -2.82 -8.59 -19.11
CA PRO A 351 -1.56 -8.29 -19.77
C PRO A 351 -0.42 -8.37 -18.74
N ILE A 352 0.58 -9.21 -19.00
CA ILE A 352 1.76 -9.42 -18.16
C ILE A 352 2.89 -8.50 -18.63
N ALA A 353 3.13 -8.40 -19.94
CA ALA A 353 4.10 -7.48 -20.54
C ALA A 353 3.47 -6.11 -20.86
N ARG A 354 4.27 -5.04 -20.73
CA ARG A 354 3.89 -3.65 -20.91
C ARG A 354 4.64 -3.02 -22.11
N PRO A 355 4.07 -2.00 -22.76
CA PRO A 355 4.80 -1.24 -23.77
C PRO A 355 6.14 -0.73 -23.21
N GLY A 356 7.24 -1.04 -23.89
CA GLY A 356 8.62 -0.77 -23.48
C GLY A 356 9.36 -1.96 -22.87
N ASP A 357 8.67 -3.05 -22.50
CA ASP A 357 9.33 -4.24 -21.95
C ASP A 357 10.10 -5.00 -23.05
N ALA A 358 11.31 -5.48 -22.69
CA ALA A 358 12.09 -6.38 -23.53
C ALA A 358 11.61 -7.82 -23.36
N LEU A 359 11.09 -8.41 -24.45
CA LEU A 359 10.57 -9.76 -24.51
C LEU A 359 11.68 -10.73 -24.91
N ARG A 360 11.94 -11.74 -24.06
CA ARG A 360 12.91 -12.82 -24.30
C ARG A 360 12.21 -14.18 -24.26
N LEU A 361 12.73 -15.15 -25.01
CA LEU A 361 12.22 -16.53 -25.05
C LEU A 361 13.21 -17.44 -24.34
N GLU A 362 13.10 -17.51 -23.01
CA GLU A 362 14.03 -18.27 -22.16
C GLU A 362 13.59 -19.72 -21.94
N GLY A 363 12.39 -20.10 -22.41
CA GLY A 363 11.83 -21.43 -22.24
C GLY A 363 11.19 -21.63 -20.87
N SER A 364 10.58 -20.59 -20.29
CA SER A 364 10.00 -20.66 -18.94
C SER A 364 8.69 -19.89 -18.82
N PHE A 365 8.05 -19.92 -17.66
CA PHE A 365 6.85 -19.11 -17.40
C PHE A 365 7.06 -17.59 -17.58
N ARG A 366 8.32 -17.10 -17.56
CA ARG A 366 8.66 -15.69 -17.77
C ARG A 366 8.40 -15.22 -19.21
N ASP A 367 8.29 -16.16 -20.14
CA ASP A 367 7.98 -15.89 -21.53
C ASP A 367 6.50 -15.51 -21.73
N ARG A 368 5.65 -15.64 -20.69
CA ARG A 368 4.23 -15.31 -20.75
C ARG A 368 4.02 -13.80 -20.78
N ILE A 369 3.43 -13.30 -21.87
CA ILE A 369 3.13 -11.88 -22.06
C ILE A 369 1.70 -11.51 -21.69
N ALA A 370 0.77 -12.47 -21.65
CA ALA A 370 -0.58 -12.26 -21.12
C ALA A 370 -1.18 -13.55 -20.56
N ALA A 371 -2.19 -13.43 -19.70
CA ALA A 371 -3.05 -14.53 -19.29
C ALA A 371 -4.52 -14.18 -19.58
N ILE A 372 -5.26 -15.13 -20.14
CA ILE A 372 -6.66 -14.98 -20.56
C ILE A 372 -7.46 -16.05 -19.83
N VAL A 373 -8.46 -15.65 -19.03
CA VAL A 373 -9.35 -16.53 -18.29
C VAL A 373 -10.75 -16.45 -18.89
N CYS A 374 -11.28 -17.59 -19.32
CA CYS A 374 -12.63 -17.74 -19.83
C CYS A 374 -13.43 -18.69 -18.92
N ALA A 375 -14.72 -18.46 -18.74
CA ALA A 375 -15.64 -19.37 -18.06
C ALA A 375 -17.08 -19.27 -18.59
N GLY A 376 -17.75 -20.41 -18.74
CA GLY A 376 -19.09 -20.51 -19.34
C GLY A 376 -19.66 -21.93 -19.29
N ASP A 377 -20.87 -22.11 -19.81
CA ASP A 377 -21.66 -23.33 -19.57
C ASP A 377 -21.26 -24.52 -20.46
N HIS A 378 -20.50 -24.27 -21.52
CA HIS A 378 -20.05 -25.29 -22.46
C HIS A 378 -18.53 -25.34 -22.57
N ARG A 379 -17.95 -26.48 -22.24
CA ARG A 379 -16.49 -26.69 -22.25
C ARG A 379 -15.85 -26.31 -23.58
N GLU A 380 -16.39 -26.84 -24.68
CA GLU A 380 -15.79 -26.68 -26.02
C GLU A 380 -15.79 -25.22 -26.47
N SER A 381 -16.84 -24.44 -26.14
CA SER A 381 -16.87 -23.01 -26.48
C SER A 381 -15.89 -22.19 -25.64
N VAL A 382 -15.77 -22.51 -24.35
CA VAL A 382 -14.85 -21.84 -23.42
C VAL A 382 -13.39 -22.08 -23.81
N GLU A 383 -13.05 -23.34 -24.12
CA GLU A 383 -11.70 -23.71 -24.57
C GLU A 383 -11.37 -23.05 -25.93
N ALA A 384 -12.28 -23.12 -26.90
CA ALA A 384 -12.09 -22.52 -28.21
C ALA A 384 -11.95 -20.98 -28.14
N LEU A 385 -12.72 -20.33 -27.26
CA LEU A 385 -12.60 -18.89 -27.04
C LEU A 385 -11.23 -18.53 -26.46
N ALA A 386 -10.77 -19.26 -25.44
CA ALA A 386 -9.48 -19.00 -24.81
C ALA A 386 -8.31 -19.23 -25.78
N GLU A 387 -8.39 -20.26 -26.63
CA GLU A 387 -7.40 -20.53 -27.69
C GLU A 387 -7.40 -19.43 -28.75
N ARG A 388 -8.58 -19.02 -29.23
CA ARG A 388 -8.72 -17.94 -30.21
C ARG A 388 -8.21 -16.61 -29.66
N ALA A 389 -8.46 -16.33 -28.38
CA ALA A 389 -7.99 -15.14 -27.70
C ALA A 389 -6.46 -15.04 -27.63
N VAL A 390 -5.76 -16.16 -27.40
CA VAL A 390 -4.28 -16.15 -27.47
C VAL A 390 -3.80 -16.01 -28.92
N ALA A 391 -4.42 -16.74 -29.86
CA ALA A 391 -3.98 -16.75 -31.26
C ALA A 391 -4.13 -15.40 -31.96
N GLU A 392 -5.20 -14.66 -31.64
CA GLU A 392 -5.49 -13.37 -32.25
C GLU A 392 -5.06 -12.18 -31.38
N LEU A 393 -4.35 -12.43 -30.27
CA LEU A 393 -3.78 -11.38 -29.43
C LEU A 393 -2.86 -10.50 -30.28
N ARG A 394 -3.14 -9.20 -30.32
CA ARG A 394 -2.30 -8.24 -31.03
C ARG A 394 -1.06 -7.95 -30.20
N VAL A 395 0.10 -8.31 -30.77
CA VAL A 395 1.42 -8.11 -30.17
C VAL A 395 2.30 -7.38 -31.19
N ASP A 396 2.72 -6.15 -30.89
CA ASP A 396 3.59 -5.35 -31.76
C ASP A 396 5.02 -5.34 -31.22
N ILE A 397 5.91 -6.09 -31.86
CA ILE A 397 7.30 -6.31 -31.43
C ILE A 397 8.27 -5.73 -32.45
N ASP A 398 9.11 -4.80 -31.99
CA ASP A 398 10.21 -4.20 -32.75
C ASP A 398 11.48 -5.05 -32.73
N ILE A 399 12.19 -5.08 -33.85
CA ILE A 399 13.38 -5.92 -34.08
C ILE A 399 14.68 -5.13 -34.25
N ASP A 400 14.61 -3.81 -34.43
CA ASP A 400 15.79 -2.97 -34.69
C ASP A 400 15.90 -1.84 -33.65
N ILE A 401 16.31 -2.17 -32.43
CA ILE A 401 16.81 -1.18 -31.47
C ILE A 401 18.11 -1.71 -30.86
N ASP A 402 19.23 -1.26 -31.45
CA ASP A 402 20.47 -1.06 -30.71
C ASP A 402 20.26 0.16 -29.78
N VAL A 403 20.67 0.04 -28.52
CA VAL A 403 20.14 0.80 -27.37
C VAL A 403 20.58 2.29 -27.36
N ASP A 404 21.16 2.80 -28.45
CA ASP A 404 21.90 4.08 -28.47
C ASP A 404 21.46 5.14 -29.51
N ALA A 405 20.37 4.98 -30.27
CA ALA A 405 20.08 5.91 -31.38
C ALA A 405 18.63 6.41 -31.46
N VAL A 406 18.20 7.27 -30.52
CA VAL A 406 16.99 8.10 -30.66
C VAL A 406 17.41 9.53 -30.98
N ALA A 407 17.56 9.84 -32.26
CA ALA A 407 17.60 11.22 -32.73
C ALA A 407 17.11 11.32 -34.18
N THR A 408 16.07 12.15 -34.36
CA THR A 408 15.57 12.73 -35.61
C THR A 408 14.71 11.86 -36.54
N ALA A 409 13.41 12.18 -36.64
CA ALA A 409 12.83 12.81 -37.84
C ALA A 409 11.32 13.00 -37.66
N ASN A 410 10.87 14.26 -37.69
CA ASN A 410 9.46 14.65 -37.83
C ASN A 410 9.29 15.26 -39.23
N ALA A 411 8.28 14.82 -39.99
CA ALA A 411 7.67 15.63 -41.06
C ALA A 411 6.25 15.16 -41.45
N THR A 412 5.25 15.98 -41.04
CA THR A 412 4.05 16.49 -41.77
C THR A 412 3.07 15.52 -42.47
N ALA A 413 1.74 15.62 -42.39
CA ALA A 413 0.77 16.76 -42.30
C ALA A 413 -0.61 16.25 -41.73
N PRO A 414 -1.83 16.86 -41.86
CA PRO A 414 -2.30 18.21 -42.28
C PRO A 414 -3.47 18.84 -41.44
N ASN A 415 -3.86 20.07 -41.83
CA ASN A 415 -5.20 20.70 -41.80
C ASN A 415 -5.86 21.30 -40.52
N THR A 416 -5.96 22.64 -40.55
CA THR A 416 -7.06 23.54 -40.12
C THR A 416 -7.74 23.36 -38.75
N ALA A 417 -7.29 24.12 -37.74
CA ALA A 417 -8.12 24.57 -36.62
C ALA A 417 -7.79 26.03 -36.22
N LYS A 418 -8.82 26.76 -35.75
CA LYS A 418 -8.78 28.16 -35.25
C LYS A 418 -7.64 28.39 -34.23
N PRO A 419 -7.13 29.62 -34.06
CA PRO A 419 -5.85 29.86 -33.41
C PRO A 419 -5.90 29.44 -31.92
N GLY A 420 -5.24 28.33 -31.60
CA GLY A 420 -4.85 28.02 -30.23
C GLY A 420 -3.81 29.02 -29.72
N LEU A 421 -3.56 29.03 -28.41
CA LEU A 421 -2.40 29.73 -27.87
C LEU A 421 -1.13 29.17 -28.55
N PRO A 422 -0.15 30.02 -28.90
CA PRO A 422 1.17 29.54 -29.32
C PRO A 422 1.71 28.49 -28.34
N ALA A 423 2.35 27.43 -28.84
CA ALA A 423 2.79 26.29 -28.02
C ALA A 423 3.60 26.70 -26.77
N HIS A 424 4.45 27.72 -26.88
CA HIS A 424 5.19 28.26 -25.73
C HIS A 424 4.29 28.92 -24.68
N LEU A 425 3.27 29.69 -25.08
CA LEU A 425 2.29 30.27 -24.15
C LEU A 425 1.38 29.20 -23.56
N GLN A 426 1.02 28.18 -24.34
CA GLN A 426 0.26 27.05 -23.86
C GLN A 426 1.04 26.27 -22.79
N ALA A 427 2.33 26.02 -23.01
CA ALA A 427 3.21 25.40 -22.02
C ALA A 427 3.35 26.23 -20.73
N ILE A 428 3.43 27.56 -20.83
CA ILE A 428 3.52 28.43 -19.65
C ILE A 428 2.22 28.45 -18.84
N VAL A 429 1.07 28.55 -19.52
CA VAL A 429 -0.23 28.81 -18.85
C VAL A 429 -0.94 27.51 -18.45
N TYR A 430 -0.83 26.47 -19.27
CA TYR A 430 -1.53 25.20 -19.10
C TYR A 430 -0.59 24.00 -19.02
N GLY A 431 0.73 24.18 -19.10
CA GLY A 431 1.73 23.11 -19.15
C GLY A 431 1.86 22.45 -20.54
N GLY A 432 2.92 21.65 -20.74
CA GLY A 432 3.31 21.12 -22.05
C GLY A 432 2.38 20.03 -22.57
N THR A 433 2.58 18.81 -22.09
CA THR A 433 1.69 17.65 -22.31
C THR A 433 0.89 17.38 -21.04
N ALA A 434 -0.03 16.41 -21.07
CA ALA A 434 -0.70 15.96 -19.85
C ALA A 434 0.15 15.04 -18.97
N ASP A 435 1.32 14.58 -19.43
CA ASP A 435 2.32 13.89 -18.59
C ASP A 435 2.78 14.75 -17.41
N ASP A 436 2.81 16.08 -17.58
CA ASP A 436 3.13 17.03 -16.51
C ASP A 436 1.96 17.25 -15.53
N ALA A 437 0.74 16.78 -15.85
CA ALA A 437 -0.42 16.94 -14.99
C ALA A 437 -0.47 15.81 -13.95
N PRO A 438 -0.72 16.10 -12.67
CA PRO A 438 -0.93 15.06 -11.68
C PRO A 438 -2.09 14.16 -12.12
N LEU A 439 -1.90 12.83 -12.07
CA LEU A 439 -2.98 11.87 -12.39
C LEU A 439 -4.23 12.09 -11.52
N ALA A 440 -4.05 12.59 -10.29
CA ALA A 440 -5.13 12.98 -9.41
C ALA A 440 -6.06 14.05 -10.02
N ASP A 441 -5.53 15.00 -10.81
CA ASP A 441 -6.34 16.05 -11.44
C ASP A 441 -7.25 15.47 -12.53
N LEU A 442 -6.77 14.45 -13.25
CA LEU A 442 -7.58 13.66 -14.19
C LEU A 442 -8.59 12.80 -13.44
N ASP A 443 -8.21 12.16 -12.33
CA ASP A 443 -9.15 11.41 -11.49
C ASP A 443 -10.31 12.28 -11.01
N TYR A 444 -10.03 13.47 -10.49
CA TYR A 444 -11.04 14.44 -10.10
C TYR A 444 -11.94 14.85 -11.27
N LEU A 445 -11.35 15.21 -12.42
CA LEU A 445 -12.13 15.60 -13.58
C LEU A 445 -13.07 14.48 -14.05
N PHE A 446 -12.61 13.23 -14.04
CA PHE A 446 -13.42 12.09 -14.45
C PHE A 446 -14.52 11.78 -13.45
N ASP A 447 -14.26 11.89 -12.15
CA ASP A 447 -15.28 11.79 -11.10
C ASP A 447 -16.41 12.81 -11.33
N LEU A 448 -16.05 14.08 -11.58
CA LEU A 448 -17.00 15.16 -11.87
C LEU A 448 -17.79 14.88 -13.15
N ASN A 449 -17.14 14.38 -14.19
CA ASN A 449 -17.76 14.07 -15.46
C ASN A 449 -18.74 12.89 -15.36
N GLU A 450 -18.36 11.81 -14.68
CA GLU A 450 -19.22 10.65 -14.45
C GLU A 450 -20.47 11.03 -13.66
N ALA A 451 -20.34 11.76 -12.55
CA ALA A 451 -21.47 12.22 -11.77
C ALA A 451 -22.43 13.10 -12.61
N HIS A 452 -21.87 13.97 -13.45
CA HIS A 452 -22.65 14.83 -14.34
C HIS A 452 -23.39 14.04 -15.42
N LEU A 453 -22.71 13.08 -16.07
CA LEU A 453 -23.31 12.23 -17.10
C LEU A 453 -24.43 11.34 -16.53
N VAL A 454 -24.23 10.80 -15.32
CA VAL A 454 -25.27 10.06 -14.60
C VAL A 454 -26.51 10.95 -14.38
N MET A 455 -26.31 12.19 -13.93
CA MET A 455 -27.40 13.15 -13.74
C MET A 455 -28.11 13.50 -15.06
N LEU A 456 -27.38 13.74 -16.15
CA LEU A 456 -27.98 14.02 -17.45
C LEU A 456 -28.85 12.86 -17.96
N GLY A 457 -28.41 11.62 -17.74
CA GLY A 457 -29.21 10.42 -18.05
C GLY A 457 -30.45 10.30 -17.16
N ALA A 458 -30.30 10.51 -15.84
CA ALA A 458 -31.41 10.43 -14.88
C ALA A 458 -32.50 11.48 -15.12
N THR A 459 -32.10 12.71 -15.43
CA THR A 459 -33.01 13.83 -15.75
C THR A 459 -33.59 13.75 -17.17
N ARG A 460 -33.07 12.85 -18.01
CA ARG A 460 -33.44 12.69 -19.43
C ARG A 460 -33.24 13.96 -20.26
N VAL A 461 -32.39 14.88 -19.81
CA VAL A 461 -31.97 16.06 -20.59
C VAL A 461 -31.22 15.61 -21.84
N ILE A 462 -30.47 14.51 -21.74
CA ILE A 462 -29.80 13.86 -22.86
C ILE A 462 -30.21 12.38 -22.89
N GLY A 463 -30.44 11.85 -24.09
CA GLY A 463 -30.75 10.44 -24.32
C GLY A 463 -29.58 9.52 -23.94
N LEU A 464 -29.91 8.32 -23.47
CA LEU A 464 -28.93 7.32 -23.04
C LEU A 464 -28.01 6.86 -24.18
N ASP A 465 -28.49 6.95 -25.42
CA ASP A 465 -27.74 6.67 -26.65
C ASP A 465 -26.46 7.52 -26.77
N ARG A 466 -26.46 8.74 -26.22
CA ARG A 466 -25.28 9.62 -26.20
C ARG A 466 -24.50 9.59 -24.88
N ILE A 467 -25.17 9.29 -23.76
CA ILE A 467 -24.52 9.20 -22.43
C ILE A 467 -23.70 7.92 -22.29
N LYS A 468 -24.22 6.78 -22.73
CA LYS A 468 -23.57 5.47 -22.59
C LYS A 468 -22.18 5.41 -23.24
N PRO A 469 -21.98 5.87 -24.50
CA PRO A 469 -20.65 5.87 -25.11
C PRO A 469 -19.64 6.74 -24.34
N LEU A 470 -20.09 7.88 -23.78
CA LEU A 470 -19.22 8.75 -22.97
C LEU A 470 -18.78 8.07 -21.66
N LEU A 471 -19.71 7.41 -20.96
CA LEU A 471 -19.40 6.66 -19.73
C LEU A 471 -18.45 5.48 -20.02
N LEU A 472 -18.67 4.74 -21.11
CA LEU A 472 -17.77 3.66 -21.53
C LEU A 472 -16.38 4.18 -21.90
N ALA A 473 -16.29 5.31 -22.64
CA ALA A 473 -15.02 5.95 -22.94
C ALA A 473 -14.31 6.44 -21.67
N HIS A 474 -15.07 6.93 -20.69
CA HIS A 474 -14.52 7.32 -19.39
C HIS A 474 -13.94 6.14 -18.61
N GLN A 475 -14.67 5.04 -18.52
CA GLN A 475 -14.20 3.79 -17.90
C GLN A 475 -12.97 3.24 -18.60
N HIS A 476 -12.95 3.27 -19.93
CA HIS A 476 -11.80 2.88 -20.73
C HIS A 476 -10.57 3.75 -20.42
N LEU A 477 -10.71 5.08 -20.49
CA LEU A 477 -9.64 6.02 -20.18
C LEU A 477 -9.12 5.85 -18.74
N ARG A 478 -9.98 5.58 -17.76
CA ARG A 478 -9.56 5.24 -16.39
C ARG A 478 -8.78 3.94 -16.30
N THR A 479 -9.20 2.90 -17.03
CA THR A 479 -8.54 1.59 -17.08
C THR A 479 -7.13 1.72 -17.70
N GLU A 480 -7.00 2.55 -18.74
CA GLU A 480 -5.74 2.88 -19.40
C GLU A 480 -4.90 3.90 -18.62
N ARG A 481 -5.29 4.26 -17.39
CA ARG A 481 -4.65 5.32 -16.57
C ARG A 481 -4.41 6.62 -17.35
N TYR A 482 -5.39 6.98 -18.16
CA TYR A 482 -5.40 8.15 -19.03
C TYR A 482 -4.29 8.18 -20.09
N ALA A 483 -3.59 7.07 -20.37
CA ALA A 483 -2.49 7.02 -21.34
C ALA A 483 -2.81 7.66 -22.70
N PRO A 484 -4.02 7.51 -23.28
CA PRO A 484 -4.38 8.18 -24.53
C PRO A 484 -4.38 9.73 -24.45
N LEU A 485 -4.48 10.29 -23.25
CA LEU A 485 -4.49 11.73 -22.98
C LEU A 485 -3.10 12.27 -22.61
N LEU A 486 -2.24 11.48 -21.98
CA LEU A 486 -1.02 11.97 -21.32
C LEU A 486 -0.04 12.65 -22.29
N ALA A 487 0.20 12.07 -23.47
CA ALA A 487 1.08 12.65 -24.49
C ALA A 487 0.45 13.78 -25.32
N ARG A 488 -0.81 14.15 -25.07
CA ARG A 488 -1.54 15.15 -25.87
C ARG A 488 -1.37 16.57 -25.30
N PRO A 489 -1.43 17.60 -26.16
CA PRO A 489 -1.40 18.99 -25.73
C PRO A 489 -2.67 19.37 -24.94
N ARG A 490 -2.54 20.32 -24.00
CA ARG A 490 -3.66 20.84 -23.19
C ARG A 490 -4.13 22.22 -23.69
N PRO A 491 -4.97 22.31 -24.74
CA PRO A 491 -5.24 23.58 -25.44
C PRO A 491 -5.70 24.70 -24.52
N ARG A 492 -6.56 24.40 -23.54
CA ARG A 492 -6.91 25.30 -22.41
C ARG A 492 -7.26 24.50 -21.15
N GLY A 493 -6.33 23.65 -20.72
CA GLY A 493 -6.47 22.80 -19.54
C GLY A 493 -7.08 21.41 -19.81
N LEU A 494 -7.18 20.61 -18.75
CA LEU A 494 -7.54 19.18 -18.83
C LEU A 494 -8.95 18.93 -19.37
N TYR A 495 -9.93 19.78 -19.03
CA TYR A 495 -11.29 19.63 -19.54
C TYR A 495 -11.33 19.64 -21.08
N MET A 496 -10.71 20.63 -21.71
CA MET A 496 -10.71 20.74 -23.17
C MET A 496 -9.88 19.65 -23.86
N LEU A 497 -8.85 19.13 -23.18
CA LEU A 497 -8.13 17.95 -23.64
C LEU A 497 -9.07 16.73 -23.67
N VAL A 498 -9.76 16.45 -22.56
CA VAL A 498 -10.67 15.31 -22.44
C VAL A 498 -11.85 15.43 -23.42
N GLU A 499 -12.49 16.59 -23.47
CA GLU A 499 -13.60 16.84 -24.40
C GLU A 499 -13.14 16.72 -25.87
N GLY A 500 -11.99 17.31 -26.22
CA GLY A 500 -11.43 17.21 -27.57
C GLY A 500 -11.15 15.76 -27.96
N TYR A 501 -10.54 14.99 -27.05
CA TYR A 501 -10.31 13.56 -27.25
C TYR A 501 -11.61 12.76 -27.46
N LEU A 502 -12.64 13.05 -26.65
CA LEU A 502 -13.94 12.36 -26.75
C LEU A 502 -14.67 12.74 -28.04
N ILE A 503 -14.58 13.99 -28.50
CA ILE A 503 -15.12 14.42 -29.80
C ILE A 503 -14.37 13.73 -30.95
N GLU A 504 -13.03 13.69 -30.90
CA GLU A 504 -12.21 12.98 -31.89
C GLU A 504 -12.58 11.49 -31.98
N THR A 505 -12.85 10.86 -30.83
CA THR A 505 -13.06 9.41 -30.73
C THR A 505 -14.50 8.97 -30.96
N LEU A 506 -15.48 9.75 -30.48
CA LEU A 506 -16.91 9.41 -30.48
C LEU A 506 -17.75 10.25 -31.45
N GLY A 507 -17.15 11.26 -32.09
CA GLY A 507 -17.84 12.23 -32.93
C GLY A 507 -18.45 13.38 -32.13
N GLU A 508 -18.68 14.51 -32.80
CA GLU A 508 -19.13 15.76 -32.17
C GLU A 508 -20.51 15.65 -31.48
N ASP A 509 -21.44 14.88 -32.06
CA ASP A 509 -22.79 14.69 -31.51
C ASP A 509 -22.80 13.94 -30.16
N VAL A 510 -21.80 13.07 -29.92
CA VAL A 510 -21.66 12.30 -28.68
C VAL A 510 -20.65 12.97 -27.75
N GLY A 511 -19.42 13.23 -28.23
CA GLY A 511 -18.35 13.86 -27.45
C GLY A 511 -18.72 15.24 -26.90
N GLY A 512 -19.44 16.05 -27.68
CA GLY A 512 -19.82 17.43 -27.33
C GLY A 512 -20.91 17.53 -26.27
N VAL A 513 -21.63 16.43 -25.99
CA VAL A 513 -22.68 16.39 -24.94
C VAL A 513 -22.11 16.68 -23.56
N LEU A 514 -20.84 16.39 -23.34
CA LEU A 514 -20.18 16.48 -22.03
C LEU A 514 -20.27 17.88 -21.40
N GLN A 515 -20.39 18.95 -22.18
CA GLN A 515 -20.53 20.33 -21.69
C GLN A 515 -21.96 20.71 -21.29
N THR A 516 -22.97 19.90 -21.64
CA THR A 516 -24.40 20.23 -21.48
C THR A 516 -24.75 20.58 -20.03
N GLY A 517 -25.30 21.77 -19.79
CA GLY A 517 -25.80 22.17 -18.47
C GLY A 517 -24.72 22.49 -17.43
N ARG A 518 -23.44 22.61 -17.84
CA ARG A 518 -22.32 23.02 -16.96
C ARG A 518 -21.30 23.89 -17.70
N SER A 519 -20.31 24.42 -16.98
CA SER A 519 -19.24 25.28 -17.50
C SER A 519 -17.87 24.75 -17.05
N ARG A 520 -16.79 25.33 -17.58
CA ARG A 520 -15.46 25.13 -16.99
C ARG A 520 -15.36 25.81 -15.62
N ASN A 521 -16.18 26.82 -15.34
CA ASN A 521 -16.11 27.61 -14.10
C ASN A 521 -16.52 26.78 -12.86
N ASP A 522 -17.68 26.12 -12.93
CA ASP A 522 -18.17 25.24 -11.87
C ASP A 522 -17.39 23.93 -11.81
N ILE A 523 -16.90 23.40 -12.95
CA ILE A 523 -15.93 22.28 -12.95
C ILE A 523 -14.65 22.67 -12.20
N ASN A 524 -14.02 23.80 -12.54
CA ASN A 524 -12.78 24.25 -11.89
C ASN A 524 -13.00 24.49 -10.38
N ALA A 525 -14.11 25.11 -10.00
CA ALA A 525 -14.46 25.30 -8.59
C ALA A 525 -14.62 23.96 -7.87
N ALA A 526 -15.30 22.98 -8.48
CA ALA A 526 -15.46 21.65 -7.92
C ALA A 526 -14.12 20.89 -7.81
N THR A 527 -13.25 20.99 -8.82
CA THR A 527 -11.89 20.43 -8.77
C THR A 527 -11.09 21.00 -7.59
N THR A 528 -11.13 22.32 -7.36
CA THR A 528 -10.48 22.92 -6.19
C THR A 528 -11.03 22.38 -4.86
N LYS A 529 -12.35 22.13 -4.75
CA LYS A 529 -12.93 21.49 -3.55
C LYS A 529 -12.40 20.08 -3.35
N LEU A 530 -12.24 19.30 -4.42
CA LEU A 530 -11.68 17.94 -4.34
C LEU A 530 -10.20 17.96 -3.94
N HIS A 531 -9.41 18.91 -4.42
CA HIS A 531 -8.04 19.12 -3.92
C HIS A 531 -8.02 19.47 -2.43
N LEU A 532 -8.89 20.37 -1.97
CA LEU A 532 -8.98 20.71 -0.55
C LEU A 532 -9.40 19.51 0.30
N ARG A 533 -10.31 18.67 -0.21
CA ARG A 533 -10.75 17.43 0.41
C ARG A 533 -9.59 16.46 0.62
N ASP A 534 -8.83 16.19 -0.44
CA ASP A 534 -7.66 15.30 -0.39
C ASP A 534 -6.56 15.86 0.50
N ALA A 535 -6.20 17.12 0.30
CA ALA A 535 -5.14 17.77 1.07
C ALA A 535 -5.46 17.84 2.57
N THR A 536 -6.70 18.20 2.93
CA THR A 536 -7.14 18.19 4.34
C THR A 536 -7.05 16.79 4.93
N SER A 537 -7.41 15.77 4.16
CA SER A 537 -7.41 14.38 4.60
C SER A 537 -6.00 13.85 4.84
N ARG A 538 -5.08 14.09 3.91
CA ARG A 538 -3.68 13.66 4.01
C ARG A 538 -2.95 14.36 5.15
N VAL A 539 -3.14 15.67 5.30
CA VAL A 539 -2.57 16.43 6.42
C VAL A 539 -3.14 15.94 7.76
N PHE A 540 -4.45 15.68 7.83
CA PHE A 540 -5.06 15.13 9.03
C PHE A 540 -4.47 13.77 9.42
N GLU A 541 -4.35 12.83 8.46
CA GLU A 541 -3.77 11.51 8.73
C GLU A 541 -2.32 11.61 9.21
N ALA A 542 -1.48 12.42 8.55
CA ALA A 542 -0.09 12.62 8.96
C ALA A 542 0.03 13.21 10.37
N LEU A 543 -0.83 14.18 10.72
CA LEU A 543 -0.88 14.73 12.07
C LEU A 543 -1.39 13.73 13.10
N TRP A 544 -2.39 12.93 12.76
CA TRP A 544 -2.90 11.90 13.66
C TRP A 544 -1.80 10.89 14.01
N TYR A 545 -0.98 10.47 13.03
CA TYR A 545 0.18 9.60 13.29
C TYR A 545 1.21 10.27 14.19
N LEU A 546 1.59 11.53 13.93
CA LEU A 546 2.53 12.27 14.80
C LEU A 546 2.00 12.42 16.23
N ARG A 547 0.72 12.78 16.38
CA ARG A 547 0.08 12.91 17.68
C ARG A 547 0.07 11.57 18.43
N ARG A 548 -0.23 10.47 17.74
CA ARG A 548 -0.12 9.11 18.31
C ARG A 548 1.29 8.82 18.80
N SER A 549 2.33 9.14 18.02
CA SER A 549 3.74 8.98 18.42
C SER A 549 4.10 9.81 19.65
N LEU A 550 3.63 11.06 19.73
CA LEU A 550 3.81 11.93 20.91
C LEU A 550 3.14 11.34 22.16
N VAL A 551 1.88 10.93 22.07
CA VAL A 551 1.13 10.34 23.19
C VAL A 551 1.75 9.01 23.64
N PHE A 552 2.18 8.17 22.71
CA PHE A 552 2.86 6.91 23.02
C PHE A 552 4.19 7.18 23.73
N LYS A 553 5.02 8.08 23.18
CA LYS A 553 6.29 8.44 23.81
C LYS A 553 6.10 9.10 25.17
N ALA A 554 5.05 9.91 25.35
CA ALA A 554 4.66 10.45 26.65
C ALA A 554 4.30 9.32 27.63
N SER A 555 3.48 8.35 27.22
CA SER A 555 3.08 7.22 28.06
C SER A 555 4.27 6.37 28.54
N ALA A 556 5.26 6.18 27.68
CA ALA A 556 6.48 5.44 28.00
C ALA A 556 7.44 6.19 28.95
N ASN A 557 7.24 7.51 29.13
CA ASN A 557 8.16 8.39 29.86
C ASN A 557 7.45 9.24 30.94
N VAL A 558 6.34 8.74 31.51
CA VAL A 558 5.61 9.42 32.60
C VAL A 558 6.50 9.65 33.83
N ASP A 559 7.40 8.71 34.11
CA ASP A 559 8.33 8.77 35.25
C ASP A 559 9.71 9.35 34.89
N GLN A 560 9.86 9.96 33.71
CA GLN A 560 11.10 10.65 33.33
C GLN A 560 10.97 12.14 33.62
N ALA A 561 11.78 12.64 34.56
CA ALA A 561 11.89 14.07 34.82
C ALA A 561 12.43 14.78 33.56
N PHE A 562 12.04 16.05 33.36
CA PHE A 562 12.49 16.85 32.24
C PHE A 562 12.43 18.36 32.55
N PRO A 563 13.38 19.18 32.08
CA PRO A 563 13.34 20.62 32.32
C PRO A 563 12.24 21.32 31.51
N ILE A 564 11.53 22.24 32.15
CA ILE A 564 10.65 23.20 31.47
C ILE A 564 11.45 24.48 31.24
N TYR A 565 11.49 24.95 30.00
CA TYR A 565 12.21 26.16 29.62
C TYR A 565 11.26 27.36 29.46
N SER A 566 11.73 28.53 29.88
CA SER A 566 11.16 29.82 29.49
C SER A 566 12.28 30.75 29.05
N GLN A 567 12.14 31.40 27.89
CA GLN A 567 13.20 32.25 27.33
C GLN A 567 14.54 31.48 27.14
N TYR A 568 14.46 30.18 26.82
CA TYR A 568 15.60 29.25 26.76
C TYR A 568 16.40 29.12 28.07
N GLN A 569 15.83 29.53 29.20
CA GLN A 569 16.39 29.30 30.53
C GLN A 569 15.59 28.19 31.24
N PRO A 570 16.25 27.25 31.95
CA PRO A 570 15.58 26.30 32.81
C PRO A 570 14.73 27.05 33.85
N ALA A 571 13.43 26.79 33.87
CA ALA A 571 12.48 27.53 34.68
C ALA A 571 11.92 26.67 35.81
N LEU A 572 11.42 25.48 35.49
CA LEU A 572 10.72 24.59 36.41
C LEU A 572 11.05 23.12 36.12
N PRO A 573 10.92 22.23 37.13
CA PRO A 573 10.95 20.79 36.90
C PRO A 573 9.63 20.35 36.27
N GLY A 574 9.72 19.50 35.25
CA GLY A 574 8.58 18.84 34.62
C GLY A 574 8.86 17.37 34.34
N THR A 575 8.06 16.78 33.47
CA THR A 575 8.29 15.41 32.98
C THR A 575 8.31 15.40 31.46
N PHE A 576 8.95 14.37 30.90
CA PHE A 576 8.99 14.13 29.47
C PHE A 576 7.57 14.00 28.90
N ALA A 577 6.72 13.27 29.61
CA ALA A 577 5.30 13.15 29.29
C ALA A 577 4.56 14.50 29.27
N HIS A 578 4.81 15.37 30.26
CA HIS A 578 4.18 16.69 30.32
C HIS A 578 4.49 17.54 29.08
N GLN A 579 5.75 17.56 28.65
CA GLN A 579 6.18 18.30 27.46
C GLN A 579 5.52 17.75 26.19
N PHE A 580 5.44 16.43 26.04
CA PHE A 580 4.94 15.80 24.82
C PHE A 580 3.41 15.88 24.71
N LEU A 581 2.70 15.78 25.83
CA LEU A 581 1.26 16.05 25.87
C LEU A 581 0.93 17.51 25.55
N ALA A 582 1.82 18.46 25.87
CA ALA A 582 1.64 19.86 25.45
C ALA A 582 1.74 20.03 23.92
N TYR A 583 2.64 19.30 23.26
CA TYR A 583 2.69 19.26 21.79
C TYR A 583 1.46 18.59 21.18
N ASP A 584 1.02 17.46 21.75
CA ASP A 584 -0.20 16.77 21.30
C ASP A 584 -1.42 17.70 21.39
N GLU A 585 -1.64 18.37 22.52
CA GLU A 585 -2.78 19.28 22.69
C GLU A 585 -2.75 20.41 21.66
N ALA A 586 -1.59 20.99 21.39
CA ALA A 586 -1.45 22.01 20.35
C ALA A 586 -1.81 21.46 18.96
N LEU A 587 -1.33 20.28 18.60
CA LEU A 587 -1.69 19.64 17.32
C LEU A 587 -3.16 19.17 17.28
N ALA A 588 -3.76 18.83 18.42
CA ALA A 588 -5.17 18.50 18.53
C ALA A 588 -6.07 19.69 18.17
N ASN A 589 -5.67 20.89 18.58
CA ASN A 589 -6.34 22.13 18.17
C ASN A 589 -6.29 22.31 16.65
N GLU A 590 -5.16 21.98 16.02
CA GLU A 590 -5.02 22.06 14.56
C GLU A 590 -5.81 20.97 13.83
N CYS A 591 -5.89 19.75 14.36
CA CYS A 591 -6.80 18.71 13.85
C CYS A 591 -8.25 19.19 13.83
N ARG A 592 -8.71 19.85 14.91
CA ARG A 592 -10.05 20.45 14.97
C ARG A 592 -10.25 21.56 13.93
N ALA A 593 -9.22 22.36 13.66
CA ALA A 593 -9.27 23.38 12.61
C ALA A 593 -9.39 22.75 11.20
N LEU A 594 -8.68 21.65 10.94
CA LEU A 594 -8.80 20.89 9.69
C LEU A 594 -10.20 20.29 9.52
N LEU A 595 -10.76 19.67 10.57
CA LEU A 595 -12.12 19.13 10.52
C LEU A 595 -13.16 20.23 10.26
N ALA A 596 -12.95 21.44 10.79
CA ALA A 596 -13.82 22.58 10.54
C ALA A 596 -13.80 23.05 9.07
N LEU A 597 -12.78 22.70 8.27
CA LEU A 597 -12.73 23.03 6.83
C LEU A 597 -13.80 22.33 6.03
N TYR A 598 -14.33 21.20 6.50
CA TYR A 598 -15.37 20.45 5.80
C TYR A 598 -16.61 21.28 5.51
N ARG A 599 -16.96 22.26 6.37
CA ARG A 599 -18.05 23.22 6.09
C ARG A 599 -17.87 24.03 4.80
N HIS A 600 -16.62 24.20 4.36
CA HIS A 600 -16.30 24.85 3.09
C HIS A 600 -16.14 23.84 1.96
N ILE A 601 -15.65 22.63 2.25
CA ILE A 601 -15.39 21.60 1.24
C ILE A 601 -16.71 20.96 0.78
N ASP A 602 -17.66 20.76 1.67
CA ASP A 602 -18.86 19.92 1.46
C ASP A 602 -20.00 20.61 0.67
N VAL A 603 -19.72 21.76 0.03
CA VAL A 603 -20.68 22.45 -0.84
C VAL A 603 -20.31 22.21 -2.30
N CYS A 604 -21.15 21.48 -3.04
CA CYS A 604 -20.93 21.10 -4.43
C CYS A 604 -21.14 22.29 -5.40
N PRO A 605 -20.12 22.70 -6.17
CA PRO A 605 -20.27 23.82 -7.11
C PRO A 605 -20.99 23.47 -8.42
N LEU A 606 -21.06 22.19 -8.79
CA LEU A 606 -21.60 21.75 -10.09
C LEU A 606 -23.08 22.10 -10.23
N GLY A 607 -23.45 22.63 -11.40
CA GLY A 607 -24.79 23.15 -11.70
C GLY A 607 -24.88 24.67 -11.62
N ALA A 608 -23.84 25.34 -11.10
CA ALA A 608 -23.71 26.79 -11.15
C ALA A 608 -23.41 27.33 -12.57
N GLY A 609 -22.96 26.47 -13.49
CA GLY A 609 -22.59 26.84 -14.85
C GLY A 609 -21.52 27.92 -14.84
N ALA A 610 -21.69 28.96 -15.64
CA ALA A 610 -20.74 30.07 -15.70
C ALA A 610 -20.79 31.01 -14.47
N GLY A 611 -21.75 30.81 -13.56
CA GLY A 611 -22.06 31.72 -12.43
C GLY A 611 -23.51 32.21 -12.43
N GLY A 612 -24.35 31.74 -13.37
CA GLY A 612 -25.77 32.08 -13.49
C GLY A 612 -26.71 30.88 -13.43
N GLY A 613 -26.18 29.67 -13.16
CA GLY A 613 -26.93 28.42 -13.28
C GLY A 613 -27.14 28.01 -14.75
N THR A 614 -28.22 27.29 -15.00
CA THR A 614 -28.62 26.82 -16.33
C THR A 614 -30.14 26.86 -16.48
N THR A 615 -30.63 26.99 -17.71
CA THR A 615 -32.06 26.87 -18.05
C THR A 615 -32.51 25.43 -18.26
N LEU A 616 -31.57 24.49 -18.29
CA LEU A 616 -31.86 23.06 -18.41
C LEU A 616 -32.29 22.48 -17.06
N PRO A 617 -33.26 21.54 -17.04
CA PRO A 617 -33.76 20.93 -15.80
C PRO A 617 -32.79 19.86 -15.27
N ILE A 618 -31.60 20.31 -14.81
CA ILE A 618 -30.59 19.45 -14.17
C ILE A 618 -30.94 19.17 -12.70
N ASP A 619 -30.29 18.17 -12.11
CA ASP A 619 -30.42 17.81 -10.69
C ASP A 619 -29.06 17.97 -9.94
N PRO A 620 -28.79 19.16 -9.36
CA PRO A 620 -27.57 19.39 -8.58
C PRO A 620 -27.48 18.56 -7.31
N GLU A 621 -28.61 18.14 -6.71
CA GLU A 621 -28.61 17.31 -5.50
C GLU A 621 -28.09 15.90 -5.81
N LEU A 622 -28.49 15.33 -6.94
CA LEU A 622 -27.95 14.05 -7.41
C LEU A 622 -26.44 14.14 -7.63
N VAL A 623 -25.95 15.16 -8.32
CA VAL A 623 -24.49 15.34 -8.55
C VAL A 623 -23.74 15.51 -7.23
N CYS A 624 -24.28 16.30 -6.31
CA CYS A 624 -23.75 16.50 -4.96
C CYS A 624 -23.57 15.15 -4.23
N LYS A 625 -24.62 14.33 -4.22
CA LYS A 625 -24.63 13.02 -3.56
C LYS A 625 -23.63 12.04 -4.19
N LEU A 626 -23.54 11.99 -5.52
CA LEU A 626 -22.62 11.10 -6.25
C LEU A 626 -21.14 11.46 -6.07
N LEU A 627 -20.84 12.68 -5.62
CA LEU A 627 -19.49 13.16 -5.37
C LEU A 627 -19.14 13.22 -3.87
N GLY A 628 -20.11 12.94 -2.99
CA GLY A 628 -19.93 12.92 -1.55
C GLY A 628 -19.87 14.31 -0.92
N PHE A 629 -20.46 15.31 -1.57
CA PHE A 629 -20.73 16.61 -0.96
C PHE A 629 -22.01 16.54 -0.13
N GLU A 630 -22.16 17.43 0.84
CA GLU A 630 -23.31 17.46 1.76
C GLU A 630 -24.50 18.24 1.17
N GLN A 631 -24.23 19.28 0.39
CA GLN A 631 -25.28 20.10 -0.23
C GLN A 631 -24.84 20.76 -1.55
N PRO A 632 -25.76 21.02 -2.49
CA PRO A 632 -25.47 21.85 -3.65
C PRO A 632 -25.23 23.32 -3.25
N ALA A 633 -24.51 24.06 -4.09
CA ALA A 633 -24.28 25.47 -3.83
C ALA A 633 -25.61 26.27 -3.90
N PRO A 634 -25.94 27.07 -2.87
CA PRO A 634 -27.19 27.83 -2.82
C PRO A 634 -27.20 29.05 -3.76
N ASN A 635 -26.02 29.47 -4.26
CA ASN A 635 -25.86 30.60 -5.16
C ASN A 635 -24.81 30.27 -6.22
N SER A 636 -25.17 30.37 -7.49
CA SER A 636 -24.30 30.00 -8.61
C SER A 636 -23.11 30.92 -8.78
N LEU A 637 -23.24 32.21 -8.47
CA LEU A 637 -22.14 33.16 -8.57
C LEU A 637 -21.10 32.93 -7.46
N ASP A 638 -21.56 32.71 -6.22
CA ASP A 638 -20.69 32.33 -5.10
C ASP A 638 -19.98 31.00 -5.39
N ALA A 639 -20.70 30.00 -5.92
CA ALA A 639 -20.15 28.68 -6.24
C ALA A 639 -18.89 28.75 -7.11
N VAL A 640 -18.87 29.64 -8.10
CA VAL A 640 -17.74 29.79 -9.03
C VAL A 640 -16.71 30.83 -8.57
N ALA A 641 -17.09 31.81 -7.74
CA ALA A 641 -16.21 32.89 -7.27
C ALA A 641 -15.47 32.56 -5.97
N ASN A 642 -16.12 31.86 -5.04
CA ASN A 642 -15.66 31.74 -3.66
C ASN A 642 -14.45 30.79 -3.54
N ARG A 643 -13.35 31.31 -2.97
CA ARG A 643 -12.11 30.57 -2.70
C ARG A 643 -11.67 30.64 -1.23
N SER A 644 -12.54 31.04 -0.32
CA SER A 644 -12.19 31.20 1.11
C SER A 644 -11.71 29.89 1.75
N GLY A 645 -12.22 28.73 1.29
CA GLY A 645 -11.73 27.43 1.74
C GLY A 645 -10.22 27.21 1.50
N VAL A 646 -9.68 27.78 0.42
CA VAL A 646 -8.24 27.72 0.11
C VAL A 646 -7.43 28.48 1.15
N LEU A 647 -7.87 29.70 1.49
CA LEU A 647 -7.20 30.52 2.50
C LEU A 647 -7.29 29.88 3.89
N HIS A 648 -8.43 29.30 4.25
CA HIS A 648 -8.59 28.61 5.52
C HIS A 648 -7.71 27.36 5.62
N PHE A 649 -7.62 26.55 4.57
CA PHE A 649 -6.71 25.40 4.53
C PHE A 649 -5.25 25.85 4.67
N LEU A 650 -4.80 26.82 3.87
CA LEU A 650 -3.42 27.31 3.92
C LEU A 650 -3.09 27.97 5.27
N SER A 651 -4.06 28.64 5.90
CA SER A 651 -3.90 29.17 7.25
C SER A 651 -3.73 28.06 8.30
N ALA A 652 -4.54 27.00 8.23
CA ALA A 652 -4.41 25.84 9.12
C ALA A 652 -3.07 25.13 8.90
N ALA A 653 -2.70 24.87 7.64
CA ALA A 653 -1.40 24.28 7.30
C ALA A 653 -0.22 25.14 7.79
N ASN A 654 -0.33 26.47 7.75
CA ASN A 654 0.68 27.37 8.30
C ASN A 654 0.75 27.29 9.84
N ALA A 655 -0.37 27.25 10.53
CA ALA A 655 -0.40 27.08 11.99
C ALA A 655 0.25 25.75 12.42
N ILE A 656 -0.05 24.67 11.69
CA ILE A 656 0.60 23.37 11.85
C ILE A 656 2.11 23.49 11.61
N GLY A 657 2.53 24.11 10.51
CA GLY A 657 3.94 24.35 10.20
C GLY A 657 4.66 25.09 11.33
N VAL A 658 4.06 26.14 11.89
CA VAL A 658 4.60 26.86 13.05
C VAL A 658 4.78 25.93 14.25
N MET A 659 3.81 25.08 14.56
CA MET A 659 3.92 24.12 15.65
C MET A 659 5.02 23.07 15.42
N LEU A 660 5.12 22.51 14.21
CA LEU A 660 6.17 21.58 13.83
C LEU A 660 7.56 22.23 13.91
N SER A 661 7.68 23.48 13.49
CA SER A 661 8.94 24.25 13.57
C SER A 661 9.35 24.49 15.03
N ARG A 662 8.41 24.75 15.93
CA ARG A 662 8.68 24.89 17.38
C ARG A 662 9.13 23.57 18.00
N LEU A 663 8.42 22.47 17.73
CA LEU A 663 8.83 21.13 18.17
C LEU A 663 10.24 20.80 17.66
N ALA A 664 10.51 21.04 16.38
CA ALA A 664 11.82 20.81 15.79
C ALA A 664 12.90 21.73 16.40
N GLN A 665 12.57 22.97 16.72
CA GLN A 665 13.49 23.87 17.41
C GLN A 665 13.87 23.35 18.80
N ASP A 666 12.92 22.80 19.54
CA ASP A 666 13.17 22.20 20.85
C ASP A 666 14.04 20.94 20.70
N LEU A 667 13.75 20.05 19.74
CA LEU A 667 14.59 18.89 19.43
C LEU A 667 16.02 19.30 19.03
N GLN A 668 16.17 20.36 18.24
CA GLN A 668 17.48 20.86 17.82
C GLN A 668 18.33 21.28 19.03
N ILE A 669 17.71 21.95 20.01
CA ILE A 669 18.40 22.40 21.22
C ILE A 669 18.72 21.21 22.11
N TRP A 670 17.77 20.30 22.33
CA TRP A 670 17.98 19.16 23.22
C TRP A 670 19.06 18.18 22.73
N THR A 671 19.32 18.16 21.42
CA THR A 671 20.32 17.30 20.78
C THR A 671 21.70 17.94 20.62
N THR A 672 21.90 19.21 20.97
CA THR A 672 23.25 19.80 20.92
C THR A 672 24.17 19.17 21.96
N ALA A 673 25.48 19.26 21.76
CA ALA A 673 26.45 18.68 22.68
C ALA A 673 26.42 19.33 24.08
N GLU A 674 26.02 20.60 24.18
CA GLU A 674 25.93 21.35 25.43
C GLU A 674 24.76 20.89 26.30
N PHE A 675 23.62 20.57 25.66
CA PHE A 675 22.43 20.08 26.34
C PHE A 675 22.47 18.57 26.48
N ALA A 676 22.55 17.86 25.35
CA ALA A 676 22.57 16.40 25.25
C ALA A 676 21.48 15.72 26.09
N LEU A 677 20.29 16.34 26.14
CA LEU A 677 19.17 15.86 26.93
C LEU A 677 18.46 14.68 26.27
N VAL A 678 18.55 14.59 24.94
CA VAL A 678 17.94 13.51 24.15
C VAL A 678 18.90 13.05 23.06
N SER A 679 18.77 11.79 22.67
CA SER A 679 19.44 11.20 21.51
C SER A 679 18.43 10.83 20.44
N LEU A 680 18.79 11.05 19.18
CA LEU A 680 18.01 10.63 18.01
C LEU A 680 18.60 9.33 17.44
N PRO A 681 17.80 8.49 16.74
CA PRO A 681 18.30 7.26 16.13
C PRO A 681 19.44 7.50 15.14
N ASP A 682 20.45 6.63 15.13
CA ASP A 682 21.62 6.79 14.26
C ASP A 682 21.23 6.85 12.78
N GLY A 683 20.31 5.99 12.34
CA GLY A 683 19.79 5.97 10.96
C GLY A 683 18.98 7.22 10.56
N LEU A 684 18.61 8.08 11.52
CA LEU A 684 17.88 9.33 11.29
C LEU A 684 18.76 10.57 11.52
N THR A 685 20.07 10.37 11.65
CA THR A 685 21.05 11.45 11.80
C THR A 685 22.18 11.30 10.79
N GLY A 686 22.83 12.42 10.46
CA GLY A 686 23.95 12.42 9.51
C GLY A 686 25.29 12.44 10.25
N GLY A 687 26.25 11.61 9.81
CA GLY A 687 27.65 11.75 10.22
C GLY A 687 28.36 12.89 9.48
N SER A 688 29.51 13.32 9.98
CA SER A 688 30.44 14.14 9.19
C SER A 688 31.50 13.25 8.54
N SER A 689 31.78 13.47 7.26
CA SER A 689 32.87 12.79 6.54
C SER A 689 34.27 13.11 7.09
N MET A 690 34.41 14.18 7.88
CA MET A 690 35.70 14.64 8.42
C MET A 690 35.80 14.53 9.95
N LEU A 691 34.67 14.57 10.67
CA LEU A 691 34.62 14.63 12.13
C LEU A 691 33.88 13.41 12.69
N PRO A 692 34.58 12.37 13.17
CA PRO A 692 33.99 11.10 13.60
C PRO A 692 32.96 11.23 14.73
N GLN A 693 33.11 12.21 15.61
CA GLN A 693 32.21 12.45 16.75
C GLN A 693 30.96 13.27 16.38
N LYS A 694 30.88 13.85 15.17
CA LYS A 694 29.84 14.81 14.81
C LYS A 694 28.58 14.10 14.27
N LYS A 695 27.50 14.17 15.06
CA LYS A 695 26.15 13.70 14.73
C LYS A 695 25.24 14.90 14.41
N ASN A 696 24.74 14.97 13.19
CA ASN A 696 23.93 16.09 12.69
C ASN A 696 22.44 15.73 12.66
N PRO A 697 21.56 16.46 13.35
CA PRO A 697 20.12 16.25 13.30
C PRO A 697 19.49 16.88 12.03
N PHE A 698 20.02 16.56 10.84
CA PHE A 698 19.61 17.23 9.59
C PHE A 698 18.11 17.06 9.26
N LEU A 699 17.48 15.98 9.72
CA LEU A 699 16.03 15.77 9.57
C LEU A 699 15.21 16.75 10.43
N VAL A 700 15.74 17.23 11.54
CA VAL A 700 15.11 18.31 12.34
C VAL A 700 15.15 19.63 11.55
N GLU A 701 16.27 19.92 10.87
CA GLU A 701 16.39 21.06 9.97
C GLU A 701 15.45 20.93 8.76
N PHE A 702 15.29 19.72 8.22
CA PHE A 702 14.36 19.43 7.14
C PHE A 702 12.91 19.74 7.54
N VAL A 703 12.46 19.29 8.72
CA VAL A 703 11.13 19.61 9.26
C VAL A 703 10.91 21.13 9.30
N LYS A 704 11.91 21.89 9.78
CA LYS A 704 11.84 23.37 9.82
C LYS A 704 11.75 23.99 8.42
N SER A 705 12.46 23.43 7.45
CA SER A 705 12.43 23.93 6.07
C SER A 705 11.05 23.76 5.42
N ARG A 706 10.41 22.61 5.65
CA ARG A 706 9.08 22.29 5.10
C ARG A 706 7.97 23.06 5.81
N ALA A 707 8.10 23.27 7.11
CA ALA A 707 7.17 24.05 7.92
C ALA A 707 6.92 25.48 7.39
N GLY A 708 7.85 26.08 6.66
CA GLY A 708 7.70 27.42 6.09
C GLY A 708 6.93 27.49 4.76
N VAL A 709 6.76 26.37 4.05
CA VAL A 709 6.14 26.33 2.71
C VAL A 709 4.70 26.84 2.70
N PRO A 710 3.81 26.46 3.66
CA PRO A 710 2.43 26.94 3.65
C PRO A 710 2.29 28.46 3.78
N LEU A 711 3.22 29.14 4.46
CA LEU A 711 3.20 30.60 4.57
C LEU A 711 3.36 31.28 3.20
N GLY A 712 4.29 30.78 2.38
CA GLY A 712 4.49 31.29 1.03
C GLY A 712 3.28 31.09 0.13
N ALA A 713 2.68 29.89 0.21
CA ALA A 713 1.44 29.56 -0.49
C ALA A 713 0.29 30.47 -0.05
N LEU A 714 0.11 30.69 1.26
CA LEU A 714 -0.92 31.55 1.82
C LEU A 714 -0.77 33.01 1.35
N ALA A 715 0.45 33.55 1.42
CA ALA A 715 0.74 34.91 0.96
C ALA A 715 0.44 35.08 -0.53
N SER A 716 0.85 34.13 -1.37
CA SER A 716 0.59 34.14 -2.81
C SER A 716 -0.90 34.07 -3.15
N CYS A 717 -1.63 33.14 -2.53
CA CYS A 717 -3.08 33.02 -2.73
C CYS A 717 -3.84 34.26 -2.26
N THR A 718 -3.49 34.82 -1.10
CA THR A 718 -4.12 36.02 -0.56
C THR A 718 -3.90 37.23 -1.46
N ALA A 719 -2.65 37.44 -1.90
CA ALA A 719 -2.30 38.56 -2.79
C ALA A 719 -3.00 38.47 -4.15
N THR A 720 -3.22 37.25 -4.65
CA THR A 720 -3.93 37.00 -5.90
C THR A 720 -5.43 37.24 -5.73
N LEU A 721 -6.07 36.61 -4.75
CA LEU A 721 -7.52 36.72 -4.53
C LEU A 721 -7.99 38.15 -4.27
N GLY A 722 -7.19 38.94 -3.55
CA GLY A 722 -7.52 40.33 -3.20
C GLY A 722 -7.70 41.28 -4.39
N LYS A 723 -7.37 40.85 -5.61
CA LYS A 723 -7.49 41.65 -6.85
C LYS A 723 -8.54 41.12 -7.82
N THR A 724 -9.17 40.00 -7.50
CA THR A 724 -10.13 39.35 -8.40
C THR A 724 -11.53 39.94 -8.25
N PRO A 725 -12.32 40.06 -9.33
CA PRO A 725 -13.74 40.35 -9.21
C PRO A 725 -14.46 39.19 -8.51
N TYR A 726 -15.58 39.47 -7.83
CA TYR A 726 -16.38 38.43 -7.15
C TYR A 726 -17.25 37.63 -8.14
N THR A 727 -16.58 36.92 -9.03
CA THR A 727 -17.07 36.01 -10.06
C THR A 727 -15.95 35.02 -10.39
N ASN A 728 -16.13 34.12 -11.36
CA ASN A 728 -15.02 33.30 -11.83
C ASN A 728 -13.91 34.17 -12.44
N SER A 729 -12.69 34.08 -11.91
CA SER A 729 -11.47 34.65 -12.50
C SER A 729 -10.42 33.57 -12.71
N PHE A 730 -9.67 33.67 -13.81
CA PHE A 730 -8.50 32.80 -14.06
C PHE A 730 -7.43 32.96 -12.98
N GLU A 731 -7.29 34.16 -12.42
CA GLU A 731 -6.41 34.48 -11.28
C GLU A 731 -6.80 33.66 -10.03
N ALA A 732 -8.09 33.36 -9.87
CA ALA A 732 -8.68 32.57 -8.78
C ALA A 732 -8.96 31.10 -9.19
N GLY A 733 -8.10 30.53 -10.04
CA GLY A 733 -8.31 29.22 -10.67
C GLY A 733 -7.22 28.18 -10.37
N SER A 734 -6.89 27.38 -11.38
CA SER A 734 -5.99 26.21 -11.31
C SER A 734 -4.61 26.45 -10.67
N PRO A 735 -3.94 27.62 -10.77
CA PRO A 735 -2.67 27.85 -10.08
C PRO A 735 -2.73 27.65 -8.56
N MET A 736 -3.88 27.90 -7.93
CA MET A 736 -4.05 27.69 -6.49
C MET A 736 -4.04 26.21 -6.09
N ASN A 737 -4.45 25.30 -6.99
CA ASN A 737 -4.42 23.85 -6.72
C ASN A 737 -2.97 23.36 -6.52
N GLY A 738 -2.02 23.90 -7.29
CA GLY A 738 -0.59 23.61 -7.10
C GLY A 738 -0.07 24.09 -5.74
N LEU A 739 -0.51 25.26 -5.27
CA LEU A 739 -0.12 25.79 -3.95
C LEU A 739 -0.73 25.00 -2.80
N ILE A 740 -1.98 24.51 -2.95
CA ILE A 740 -2.61 23.57 -2.00
C ILE A 740 -1.79 22.29 -1.91
N ALA A 741 -1.47 21.67 -3.06
CA ALA A 741 -0.69 20.44 -3.11
C ALA A 741 0.71 20.60 -2.49
N GLN A 742 1.42 21.70 -2.81
CA GLN A 742 2.73 21.99 -2.24
C GLN A 742 2.69 22.14 -0.71
N ALA A 743 1.71 22.89 -0.18
CA ALA A 743 1.55 23.06 1.26
C ALA A 743 1.18 21.74 1.96
N CYS A 744 0.30 20.94 1.34
CA CYS A 744 -0.06 19.60 1.81
C CYS A 744 1.16 18.69 1.93
N THR A 745 1.89 18.48 0.83
CA THR A 745 3.07 17.61 0.80
C THR A 745 4.12 18.07 1.80
N ALA A 746 4.34 19.38 1.96
CA ALA A 746 5.31 19.90 2.92
C ALA A 746 4.95 19.56 4.37
N ILE A 747 3.68 19.72 4.76
CA ILE A 747 3.24 19.37 6.11
C ILE A 747 3.22 17.85 6.32
N GLU A 748 2.80 17.08 5.32
CA GLU A 748 2.80 15.61 5.38
C GLU A 748 4.21 15.06 5.60
N GLU A 749 5.19 15.51 4.82
CA GLU A 749 6.60 15.11 4.98
C GLU A 749 7.16 15.55 6.34
N ALA A 750 6.89 16.79 6.74
CA ALA A 750 7.36 17.33 8.03
C ALA A 750 6.80 16.55 9.22
N ALA A 751 5.48 16.27 9.22
CA ALA A 751 4.83 15.52 10.28
C ALA A 751 5.29 14.06 10.31
N THR A 752 5.46 13.42 9.15
CA THR A 752 5.95 12.04 9.04
C THR A 752 7.37 11.91 9.60
N ILE A 753 8.27 12.81 9.20
CA ILE A 753 9.65 12.80 9.71
C ILE A 753 9.68 13.11 11.21
N ALA A 754 8.89 14.08 11.67
CA ALA A 754 8.76 14.37 13.09
C ALA A 754 8.28 13.14 13.88
N ALA A 755 7.32 12.37 13.35
CA ALA A 755 6.83 11.16 14.00
C ALA A 755 7.94 10.11 14.15
N LEU A 756 8.70 9.86 13.08
CA LEU A 756 9.84 8.93 13.10
C LEU A 756 10.94 9.36 14.08
N LEU A 757 11.26 10.65 14.11
CA LEU A 757 12.22 11.21 15.07
C LEU A 757 11.73 11.01 16.50
N ILE A 758 10.46 11.30 16.78
CA ILE A 758 9.85 11.14 18.10
C ILE A 758 9.79 9.66 18.52
N ASP A 759 9.38 8.76 17.63
CA ASP A 759 9.26 7.33 17.93
C ASP A 759 10.59 6.71 18.34
N GLY A 760 11.69 7.09 17.67
CA GLY A 760 13.03 6.62 17.98
C GLY A 760 13.81 7.46 19.00
N LEU A 761 13.25 8.57 19.49
CA LEU A 761 13.94 9.45 20.43
C LEU A 761 14.11 8.79 21.80
N GLU A 762 15.28 8.96 22.39
CA GLU A 762 15.65 8.47 23.72
C GLU A 762 16.03 9.61 24.67
N ALA A 763 15.55 9.56 25.90
CA ALA A 763 15.89 10.52 26.94
C ALA A 763 17.19 10.13 27.63
N ALA A 764 18.13 11.08 27.78
CA ALA A 764 19.38 10.86 28.50
C ALA A 764 19.17 11.07 30.01
N SER A 765 18.51 10.11 30.67
CA SER A 765 18.01 10.25 32.05
C SER A 765 19.03 10.81 33.05
N GLU A 766 20.26 10.30 33.03
CA GLU A 766 21.33 10.76 33.94
C GLU A 766 21.73 12.22 33.66
N ARG A 767 21.87 12.58 32.39
CA ARG A 767 22.20 13.95 31.97
C ARG A 767 21.08 14.92 32.32
N ILE A 768 19.83 14.51 32.13
CA ILE A 768 18.64 15.31 32.49
C ILE A 768 18.59 15.55 34.00
N ASP A 769 18.77 14.51 34.82
CA ASP A 769 18.77 14.64 36.28
C ASP A 769 19.90 15.54 36.78
N ALA A 770 21.09 15.44 36.19
CA ALA A 770 22.21 16.34 36.46
C ALA A 770 21.84 17.79 36.09
N HIS A 771 21.30 18.00 34.88
CA HIS A 771 20.91 19.33 34.40
C HIS A 771 19.88 20.00 35.31
N LEU A 772 18.89 19.26 35.81
CA LEU A 772 17.87 19.78 36.74
C LEU A 772 18.49 20.19 38.09
N LYS A 773 19.47 19.44 38.60
CA LYS A 773 20.19 19.78 39.84
C LYS A 773 21.10 21.00 39.67
N GLU A 774 21.76 21.13 38.53
CA GLU A 774 22.67 22.24 38.21
C GLU A 774 21.93 23.59 38.09
N THR A 775 20.66 23.57 37.70
CA THR A 775 19.93 24.76 37.24
C THR A 775 18.95 25.35 38.25
N ALA A 776 18.98 24.89 39.51
CA ALA A 776 18.18 25.43 40.61
C ALA A 776 16.65 25.42 40.39
N VAL A 777 16.12 24.61 39.48
CA VAL A 777 14.69 24.65 39.10
C VAL A 777 13.73 24.32 40.26
N ALA A 778 14.22 23.67 41.31
CA ALA A 778 13.44 23.39 42.54
C ALA A 778 13.26 24.63 43.45
N ALA A 779 13.92 25.76 43.18
CA ALA A 779 13.90 26.94 44.04
C ALA A 779 12.50 27.52 44.30
N MET A 780 11.61 27.46 43.31
CA MET A 780 10.23 27.89 43.46
C MET A 780 9.48 26.99 44.46
N ALA A 781 9.56 25.66 44.31
CA ALA A 781 8.93 24.71 45.21
C ALA A 781 9.47 24.83 46.65
N VAL A 782 10.77 25.09 46.82
CA VAL A 782 11.36 25.40 48.14
C VAL A 782 10.79 26.70 48.71
N SER A 783 10.59 27.73 47.89
CA SER A 783 9.97 28.98 48.33
C SER A 783 8.51 28.74 48.79
N GLU A 784 7.74 27.95 48.05
CA GLU A 784 6.36 27.59 48.42
C GLU A 784 6.30 26.72 49.68
N SER A 785 7.26 25.81 49.85
CA SER A 785 7.43 25.02 51.09
C SER A 785 7.63 25.94 52.31
N LEU A 786 8.50 26.96 52.19
CA LEU A 786 8.70 27.94 53.26
C LEU A 786 7.44 28.76 53.57
N VAL A 787 6.65 29.12 52.55
CA VAL A 787 5.34 29.77 52.76
C VAL A 787 4.40 28.85 53.55
N ALA A 788 4.26 27.59 53.12
CA ALA A 788 3.35 26.63 53.70
C ALA A 788 3.72 26.25 55.16
N HIS A 789 5.02 26.06 55.44
CA HIS A 789 5.49 25.54 56.73
C HIS A 789 5.95 26.62 57.72
N ARG A 790 6.26 27.84 57.26
CA ARG A 790 6.77 28.92 58.14
C ARG A 790 5.91 30.18 58.13
N SER A 791 4.73 30.14 57.52
CA SER A 791 3.78 31.27 57.44
C SER A 791 4.40 32.57 56.92
N LEU A 792 5.43 32.45 56.06
CA LEU A 792 6.03 33.59 55.36
C LEU A 792 5.15 33.98 54.18
N ASP A 793 5.17 35.26 53.79
CA ASP A 793 4.68 35.64 52.47
C ASP A 793 5.67 35.19 51.37
N PHE A 794 5.16 34.97 50.16
CA PHE A 794 5.97 34.44 49.06
C PHE A 794 7.15 35.35 48.68
N ARG A 795 7.02 36.67 48.81
CA ARG A 795 8.10 37.61 48.44
C ARG A 795 9.27 37.47 49.40
N THR A 796 8.98 37.32 50.69
CA THR A 796 9.98 37.07 51.72
C THR A 796 10.65 35.71 51.50
N ALA A 797 9.88 34.63 51.31
CA ALA A 797 10.43 33.30 51.03
C ALA A 797 11.34 33.28 49.78
N HIS A 798 10.88 33.86 48.67
CA HIS A 798 11.66 33.99 47.44
C HIS A 798 12.97 34.74 47.68
N THR A 799 12.95 35.84 48.43
CA THR A 799 14.15 36.65 48.70
C THR A 799 15.18 35.86 49.52
N GLN A 800 14.72 35.07 50.49
CA GLN A 800 15.58 34.19 51.28
C GLN A 800 16.23 33.10 50.42
N VAL A 801 15.45 32.42 49.58
CA VAL A 801 15.97 31.39 48.66
C VAL A 801 16.98 32.00 47.68
N ALA A 802 16.66 33.15 47.08
CA ALA A 802 17.55 33.83 46.15
C ALA A 802 18.86 34.28 46.83
N GLN A 803 18.80 34.74 48.07
CA GLN A 803 20.00 35.11 48.84
C GLN A 803 20.86 33.87 49.14
N ALA A 804 20.25 32.76 49.58
CA ALA A 804 20.96 31.52 49.85
C ALA A 804 21.68 30.98 48.59
N VAL A 805 21.02 31.01 47.43
CA VAL A 805 21.63 30.59 46.16
C VAL A 805 22.80 31.52 45.79
N ARG A 806 22.65 32.84 45.91
CA ARG A 806 23.74 33.80 45.64
C ARG A 806 24.94 33.57 46.55
N ASP A 807 24.70 33.40 47.84
CA ASP A 807 25.77 33.21 48.84
C ASP A 807 26.50 31.88 48.63
N SER A 808 25.78 30.81 48.28
CA SER A 808 26.37 29.51 47.95
C SER A 808 27.28 29.61 46.72
N LEU A 809 26.80 30.25 45.64
CA LEU A 809 27.60 30.46 44.43
C LEU A 809 28.83 31.33 44.68
N ALA A 810 28.70 32.38 45.50
CA ALA A 810 29.83 33.24 45.90
C ALA A 810 30.90 32.47 46.69
N GLN A 811 30.53 31.36 47.35
CA GLN A 811 31.44 30.46 48.06
C GLN A 811 32.00 29.33 47.18
N GLY A 812 31.71 29.32 45.88
CA GLY A 812 32.12 28.26 44.95
C GLY A 812 31.34 26.95 45.12
N ARG A 813 30.19 26.98 45.80
CA ARG A 813 29.26 25.85 45.96
C ARG A 813 28.13 25.93 44.94
N THR A 814 27.37 24.86 44.79
CA THR A 814 26.27 24.73 43.83
C THR A 814 24.97 25.36 44.33
N SER A 815 24.05 25.63 43.39
CA SER A 815 22.68 26.01 43.71
C SER A 815 21.91 24.89 44.41
N TYR A 816 22.16 23.63 44.04
CA TYR A 816 21.60 22.45 44.69
C TYR A 816 21.93 22.40 46.20
N GLU A 817 23.19 22.61 46.58
CA GLU A 817 23.60 22.63 47.99
C GLU A 817 22.89 23.73 48.79
N ALA A 818 22.65 24.90 48.17
CA ALA A 818 21.89 25.98 48.80
C ALA A 818 20.44 25.57 49.09
N LEU A 819 19.80 24.91 48.12
CA LEU A 819 18.41 24.45 48.24
C LEU A 819 18.27 23.31 49.26
N VAL A 820 19.21 22.36 49.29
CA VAL A 820 19.26 21.30 50.30
C VAL A 820 19.38 21.86 51.72
N ALA A 821 20.13 22.95 51.91
CA ALA A 821 20.25 23.59 53.22
C ALA A 821 18.95 24.25 53.71
N LEU A 822 18.03 24.61 52.80
CA LEU A 822 16.75 25.23 53.12
C LEU A 822 15.64 24.19 53.34
N ASP A 823 15.62 23.13 52.53
CA ASP A 823 14.63 22.06 52.59
C ASP A 823 15.25 20.71 52.15
N SER A 824 15.97 20.07 53.08
CA SER A 824 16.70 18.84 52.80
C SER A 824 15.79 17.69 52.41
N ASP A 825 14.61 17.60 53.01
CA ASP A 825 13.67 16.47 52.86
C ASP A 825 13.03 16.45 51.48
N PHE A 826 12.78 17.64 50.90
CA PHE A 826 12.26 17.78 49.55
C PHE A 826 13.36 17.70 48.49
N VAL A 827 14.44 18.48 48.65
CA VAL A 827 15.47 18.66 47.61
C VAL A 827 16.35 17.42 47.47
N SER A 828 16.58 16.64 48.52
CA SER A 828 17.41 15.42 48.42
C SER A 828 16.74 14.27 47.65
N ARG A 829 15.46 14.41 47.29
CA ARG A 829 14.72 13.42 46.48
C ARG A 829 15.12 13.55 45.00
N ARG A 830 14.81 12.51 44.20
CA ARG A 830 15.06 12.54 42.75
C ARG A 830 14.31 13.70 42.08
N PRO A 831 14.85 14.32 41.01
CA PRO A 831 14.18 15.41 40.29
C PRO A 831 12.75 15.10 39.83
N LEU A 832 12.44 13.83 39.54
CA LEU A 832 11.07 13.38 39.28
C LEU A 832 10.09 13.76 40.40
N HIS A 833 10.52 13.67 41.66
CA HIS A 833 9.69 14.06 42.79
C HIS A 833 9.38 15.56 42.80
N TRP A 834 10.34 16.39 42.39
CA TRP A 834 10.11 17.83 42.26
C TRP A 834 9.02 18.08 41.23
N ALA A 835 9.13 17.48 40.04
CA ALA A 835 8.10 17.58 39.00
C ALA A 835 6.73 17.10 39.49
N GLN A 836 6.67 15.93 40.13
CA GLN A 836 5.42 15.33 40.64
C GLN A 836 4.76 16.13 41.78
N SER A 837 5.46 17.10 42.37
CA SER A 837 4.89 18.00 43.38
C SER A 837 3.99 19.10 42.78
N HIS A 838 4.13 19.41 41.49
CA HIS A 838 3.31 20.39 40.77
C HIS A 838 1.95 19.79 40.35
N ARG A 839 1.07 19.51 41.33
CA ARG A 839 -0.21 18.78 41.16
C ARG A 839 -1.43 19.65 40.84
N PHE A 840 -1.26 20.96 40.71
CA PHE A 840 -2.37 21.89 40.53
C PHE A 840 -2.22 22.66 39.23
N GLY A 841 -3.35 23.09 38.65
CA GLY A 841 -3.37 23.91 37.43
C GLY A 841 -2.96 23.18 36.15
N GLY A 842 -3.00 21.84 36.14
CA GLY A 842 -2.60 21.02 34.98
C GLY A 842 -1.11 20.73 34.89
N GLY A 843 -0.36 20.86 35.99
CA GLY A 843 1.08 20.61 36.05
C GLY A 843 1.51 19.13 35.93
N PRO A 844 2.82 18.86 35.99
CA PRO A 844 3.44 17.54 35.78
C PRO A 844 3.25 16.52 36.93
N GLY A 845 2.23 16.69 37.79
CA GLY A 845 1.87 15.73 38.83
C GLY A 845 1.51 14.33 38.28
N ALA A 846 1.98 13.26 38.93
CA ALA A 846 1.83 11.89 38.43
C ALA A 846 0.37 11.43 38.21
N ALA A 847 -0.56 11.83 39.07
CA ALA A 847 -1.98 11.51 38.89
C ALA A 847 -2.57 12.25 37.67
N ASP A 848 -2.16 13.49 37.43
CA ASP A 848 -2.68 14.31 36.34
C ASP A 848 -2.12 13.89 34.97
N LEU A 849 -0.90 13.34 34.94
CA LEU A 849 -0.26 12.87 33.72
C LEU A 849 -0.84 11.56 33.17
N ASN A 850 -1.09 10.57 34.03
CA ASN A 850 -1.75 9.33 33.58
C ASN A 850 -3.16 9.62 33.07
N HIS A 851 -3.91 10.49 33.75
CA HIS A 851 -5.18 10.99 33.23
C HIS A 851 -5.00 11.81 31.94
N GLY A 852 -3.91 12.57 31.82
CA GLY A 852 -3.56 13.32 30.61
C GLY A 852 -3.33 12.42 29.39
N VAL A 853 -2.55 11.35 29.54
CA VAL A 853 -2.35 10.32 28.51
C VAL A 853 -3.69 9.68 28.14
N ALA A 854 -4.49 9.28 29.12
CA ALA A 854 -5.81 8.68 28.85
C ALA A 854 -6.74 9.63 28.09
N ARG A 855 -6.79 10.92 28.47
CA ARG A 855 -7.55 11.95 27.74
C ARG A 855 -7.04 12.13 26.31
N ALA A 856 -5.73 12.17 26.10
CA ALA A 856 -5.14 12.30 24.78
C ALA A 856 -5.46 11.09 23.88
N CYS A 857 -5.40 9.86 24.43
CA CYS A 857 -5.83 8.64 23.74
C CYS A 857 -7.31 8.70 23.33
N HIS A 858 -8.21 9.15 24.22
CA HIS A 858 -9.62 9.32 23.87
C HIS A 858 -9.81 10.38 22.78
N ALA A 859 -9.14 11.53 22.88
CA ALA A 859 -9.22 12.58 21.87
C ALA A 859 -8.73 12.09 20.50
N LEU A 860 -7.65 11.32 20.45
CA LEU A 860 -7.16 10.68 19.21
C LEU A 860 -8.18 9.74 18.59
N ALA A 861 -8.88 8.95 19.40
CA ALA A 861 -9.93 8.05 18.94
C ALA A 861 -11.17 8.80 18.44
N ASP A 862 -11.58 9.87 19.13
CA ASP A 862 -12.71 10.71 18.74
C ASP A 862 -12.44 11.45 17.42
N ASP A 863 -11.24 12.01 17.28
CA ASP A 863 -10.78 12.67 16.06
C ASP A 863 -10.72 11.67 14.89
N GLU A 864 -10.16 10.47 15.10
CA GLU A 864 -10.17 9.42 14.08
C GLU A 864 -11.61 9.04 13.69
N ALA A 865 -12.49 8.82 14.65
CA ALA A 865 -13.88 8.47 14.39
C ALA A 865 -14.61 9.57 13.58
N ALA A 866 -14.38 10.84 13.91
CA ALA A 866 -14.93 11.97 13.16
C ALA A 866 -14.44 12.01 11.72
N PHE A 867 -13.14 11.79 11.51
CA PHE A 867 -12.53 11.76 10.19
C PHE A 867 -12.98 10.54 9.36
N ARG A 868 -13.05 9.36 9.97
CA ARG A 868 -13.53 8.12 9.32
C ARG A 868 -14.96 8.26 8.82
N ARG A 869 -15.85 8.89 9.60
CA ARG A 869 -17.23 9.19 9.14
C ARG A 869 -17.26 9.99 7.84
N LYS A 870 -16.36 10.97 7.67
CA LYS A 870 -16.26 11.73 6.42
C LYS A 870 -15.71 10.87 5.27
N GLN A 871 -14.70 10.05 5.53
CA GLN A 871 -14.18 9.08 4.54
C GLN A 871 -15.21 8.02 4.13
N ASP A 872 -16.08 7.58 5.05
CA ASP A 872 -17.18 6.65 4.77
C ASP A 872 -18.17 7.27 3.79
N ILE A 873 -18.60 8.52 4.04
CA ILE A 873 -19.50 9.27 3.14
C ILE A 873 -18.92 9.35 1.72
N TRP A 874 -17.63 9.64 1.58
CA TRP A 874 -17.01 9.74 0.25
C TRP A 874 -16.87 8.39 -0.43
N ARG A 875 -16.57 7.31 0.33
CA ARG A 875 -16.52 5.95 -0.21
C ARG A 875 -17.90 5.46 -0.66
N GLU A 876 -18.94 5.75 0.13
CA GLU A 876 -20.33 5.45 -0.24
C GLU A 876 -20.75 6.21 -1.50
N ALA A 877 -20.42 7.50 -1.59
CA ALA A 877 -20.68 8.30 -2.79
C ALA A 877 -19.95 7.77 -4.02
N GLU A 878 -18.68 7.40 -3.88
CA GLU A 878 -17.90 6.78 -4.95
C GLU A 878 -18.51 5.45 -5.41
N GLN A 879 -18.90 4.58 -4.47
CA GLN A 879 -19.58 3.33 -4.80
C GLN A 879 -20.91 3.59 -5.51
N MET A 880 -21.71 4.53 -5.02
CA MET A 880 -22.97 4.94 -5.62
C MET A 880 -22.78 5.46 -7.05
N ARG A 881 -21.77 6.30 -7.27
CA ARG A 881 -21.42 6.80 -8.60
C ARG A 881 -20.99 5.67 -9.52
N ARG A 882 -20.09 4.79 -9.08
CA ARG A 882 -19.64 3.64 -9.88
C ARG A 882 -20.80 2.72 -10.26
N LEU A 883 -21.70 2.43 -9.32
CA LEU A 883 -22.91 1.64 -9.58
C LEU A 883 -23.84 2.33 -10.57
N ALA A 884 -24.09 3.63 -10.41
CA ALA A 884 -24.95 4.39 -11.32
C ALA A 884 -24.35 4.48 -12.73
N VAL A 885 -23.03 4.69 -12.84
CA VAL A 885 -22.29 4.64 -14.10
C VAL A 885 -22.42 3.25 -14.75
N GLN A 886 -22.23 2.18 -13.98
CA GLN A 886 -22.38 0.81 -14.50
C GLN A 886 -23.81 0.54 -14.97
N GLN A 887 -24.83 0.96 -14.22
CA GLN A 887 -26.23 0.79 -14.59
C GLN A 887 -26.55 1.50 -15.92
N LEU A 888 -26.12 2.76 -16.08
CA LEU A 888 -26.35 3.53 -17.29
C LEU A 888 -25.48 3.08 -18.47
N ALA A 889 -24.29 2.55 -18.20
CA ALA A 889 -23.45 1.94 -19.23
C ALA A 889 -23.99 0.56 -19.67
N SER A 890 -24.77 -0.12 -18.83
CA SER A 890 -25.33 -1.46 -19.11
C SER A 890 -26.73 -1.41 -19.73
N SER A 891 -27.57 -0.43 -19.36
CA SER A 891 -28.84 -0.11 -20.02
C SER A 891 -28.63 0.33 -21.45
#